data_AF-A0A7V4XDH6-F1
#
_entry.id   AF-A0A7V4XDH6-F1
#
_cell.length_a   1.000
_cell.length_b   1.000
_cell.length_c   1.000
_cell.angle_alpha   90.00
_cell.angle_beta   90.00
_cell.angle_gamma   90.00
#
_symmetry.space_group_name_H-M   'P 1'
#
loop_
_entity.id
_entity.type
_entity.pdbx_description
1 polymer ?
#
loop_
_entity_poly.entity_id
_entity_poly.type
_entity_poly.pdbx_seq_one_letter_code
_entity_poly.pdbx_strand_id
1 'polypeptide(L)'
;MKYMKNIRVMTLVTVLLLVLAGTRASANKPIIYVVDLRYTESLSKPECYDIRHSAVCVQGLVNRESPRVFLTLSDADAKWLDRIREPGGLCEGWEVRYLTFQQLFTFFRHYIRGVIFYDPDPSTGTISTSLVATSAAGVENAIALRKDASSSTYGYLINTLKLPVIIDLSGKFTGTGTIWGTSTPSTGSAKCDAYIWAKEKYIDTGKCNPTVLMYTLDLIGIEQDSRAFSQLANLDYGVSQKGFCFELSPWGDEEPSDDLYQPLGTDLNTFKTILNACNQQTGKGKMIKVCGFPNWYVKYTNYANVGGTHTPVATEWQIVSLCSAYNAYMEADAPSPNNVDNASFYAGLLPAFESRHYVQNPPPTYNDMVARGLIDSSGNVVNGNYLALYLCDYDQASWVLYVLANNGGVYDDPTKQYVYCNWGVDPNAMDRVCVAVDYMYRHKTSKDFFVGWDSGAGYVNPTQLYGTRDPSGYPSGVDLWQKHCTKYYRALDYSITGWVFDGAYTTTTTDCSNYARFSGDGLGVWSSISFSNPMLQNNVPLSKASNSIIDYSSGVHFSWYRMNAQKSPTYLKSITDSYASSGHNHQFLDAYTYYYLLRYYLGGSNNYREAWVNENTPRIMQCGQKYTVNVTVRNDGWDTWSSADAYRLAYAIVNQNVTPVSSDYDSRGRFMIPSGVSVAPGQSTTFTVSVIAPSTPGTYDLYYDMVQDGHTWFSAKNNLECKKTVIVANDPMSIDTDGDGTPDVVEQAGGDLYWHAGDNYALGPTLPSMPTDIGAFTNSTSIRFNWSAASDSRFNVVGYYCRVGTTPGGNDVFDGYVDNVCYKLISGCVNGRTYYCSVQAVNDAGYVGSWCTSDGITVDTGMPGTPGIPVDEGLVTGSQSVTFKWTPATDTLSGINSYNCRIGTYSGGSDVFSGNVGNVLTKTISVNYGSRYYCSVQAKDNAGNVGSWSISSDGILVMKDAGAGINYVKTLQDSSAVGLIAKKVTAIFGDCIYVEEPDRSSGIRVIVPSLPANITLGSAVDIIGSVYTNAGQRYVSASAIQISME
;
A
#
# COMPACT_ATOMS: atom_id res chain seq x y z
N MET A 1 -21.86 5.03 37.91
CA MET A 1 -20.94 3.96 37.43
C MET A 1 -20.69 3.97 35.91
N LYS A 2 -21.66 4.29 35.03
CA LYS A 2 -21.42 4.45 33.57
C LYS A 2 -20.43 5.57 33.20
N TYR A 3 -20.45 6.70 33.91
CA TYR A 3 -19.54 7.84 33.70
C TYR A 3 -18.05 7.53 33.95
N MET A 4 -17.71 6.63 34.90
CA MET A 4 -16.32 6.27 35.20
C MET A 4 -15.74 5.21 34.24
N LYS A 5 -16.58 4.42 33.56
CA LYS A 5 -16.13 3.49 32.52
C LYS A 5 -15.69 4.23 31.26
N ASN A 6 -16.42 5.28 30.85
CA ASN A 6 -16.09 6.05 29.65
C ASN A 6 -14.80 6.87 29.81
N ILE A 7 -14.54 7.43 30.99
CA ILE A 7 -13.27 8.15 31.27
C ILE A 7 -12.07 7.19 31.24
N ARG A 8 -12.20 5.98 31.81
CA ARG A 8 -11.11 4.98 31.77
C ARG A 8 -10.82 4.47 30.35
N VAL A 9 -11.83 4.31 29.50
CA VAL A 9 -11.62 3.95 28.09
C VAL A 9 -10.96 5.10 27.33
N MET A 10 -11.37 6.36 27.58
CA MET A 10 -10.77 7.54 26.95
C MET A 10 -9.30 7.72 27.34
N THR A 11 -8.95 7.60 28.62
CA THR A 11 -7.56 7.65 29.07
C THR A 11 -6.76 6.47 28.54
N LEU A 12 -7.33 5.26 28.48
CA LEU A 12 -6.64 4.12 27.87
C LEU A 12 -6.41 4.33 26.37
N VAL A 13 -7.37 4.80 25.59
CA VAL A 13 -7.20 5.02 24.14
C VAL A 13 -6.21 6.16 23.87
N THR A 14 -6.28 7.27 24.60
CA THR A 14 -5.32 8.38 24.43
C THR A 14 -3.91 8.01 24.91
N VAL A 15 -3.78 7.27 26.02
CA VAL A 15 -2.47 6.78 26.49
C VAL A 15 -1.95 5.68 25.57
N LEU A 16 -2.79 4.79 25.03
CA LEU A 16 -2.38 3.77 24.07
C LEU A 16 -1.95 4.41 22.74
N LEU A 17 -2.65 5.45 22.26
CA LEU A 17 -2.24 6.25 21.09
C LEU A 17 -0.92 6.99 21.33
N LEU A 18 -0.72 7.59 22.50
CA LEU A 18 0.55 8.25 22.87
C LEU A 18 1.71 7.26 23.08
N VAL A 19 1.44 6.06 23.60
CA VAL A 19 2.43 4.99 23.80
C VAL A 19 2.76 4.28 22.48
N LEU A 20 1.79 4.12 21.57
CA LEU A 20 2.02 3.63 20.20
C LEU A 20 2.77 4.67 19.35
N ALA A 21 2.44 5.96 19.49
CA ALA A 21 3.18 7.04 18.82
C ALA A 21 4.61 7.20 19.38
N GLY A 22 4.83 6.94 20.67
CA GLY A 22 6.14 7.03 21.32
C GLY A 22 7.08 5.83 21.08
N THR A 23 6.62 4.77 20.40
CA THR A 23 7.39 3.52 20.21
C THR A 23 7.63 3.14 18.74
N ARG A 24 7.02 3.84 17.77
CA ARG A 24 7.39 3.69 16.37
C ARG A 24 8.61 4.58 16.07
N ALA A 25 9.72 3.93 15.71
CA ALA A 25 10.68 4.55 14.79
C ALA A 25 9.89 5.18 13.64
N SER A 26 10.28 6.37 13.16
CA SER A 26 9.74 7.01 11.95
C SER A 26 9.25 5.94 10.98
N ALA A 27 7.94 5.88 10.73
CA ALA A 27 7.40 4.91 9.79
C ALA A 27 8.17 5.05 8.47
N ASN A 28 8.46 3.91 7.83
CA ASN A 28 9.21 3.90 6.58
C ASN A 28 8.37 4.62 5.53
N LYS A 29 8.83 5.82 5.12
CA LYS A 29 8.22 6.57 4.02
C LYS A 29 8.16 5.70 2.75
N PRO A 30 7.17 5.90 1.87
CA PRO A 30 7.05 5.13 0.64
C PRO A 30 8.29 5.22 -0.25
N ILE A 31 8.45 4.21 -1.11
CA ILE A 31 9.52 4.13 -2.11
C ILE A 31 8.94 4.47 -3.48
N ILE A 32 9.61 5.38 -4.18
CA ILE A 32 9.36 5.67 -5.59
C ILE A 32 10.27 4.78 -6.44
N TYR A 33 9.68 3.92 -7.25
CA TYR A 33 10.37 3.09 -8.23
C TYR A 33 10.45 3.84 -9.57
N VAL A 34 11.65 4.26 -9.92
CA VAL A 34 11.93 5.03 -11.13
C VAL A 34 12.40 4.11 -12.25
N VAL A 35 11.80 4.25 -13.43
CA VAL A 35 12.26 3.61 -14.66
C VAL A 35 12.69 4.69 -15.65
N ASP A 36 13.97 4.68 -16.02
CA ASP A 36 14.50 5.63 -16.98
C ASP A 36 14.34 5.13 -18.42
N LEU A 37 13.51 5.83 -19.19
CA LEU A 37 13.16 5.51 -20.57
C LEU A 37 13.60 6.61 -21.55
N ARG A 38 14.43 7.57 -21.14
CA ARG A 38 14.96 8.60 -22.06
C ARG A 38 15.76 8.00 -23.21
N TYR A 39 16.41 6.85 -23.00
CA TYR A 39 17.16 6.15 -24.04
C TYR A 39 16.30 5.75 -25.24
N THR A 40 14.98 5.62 -25.09
CA THR A 40 14.09 5.17 -26.16
C THR A 40 13.98 6.17 -27.30
N GLU A 41 14.33 7.44 -27.08
CA GLU A 41 14.35 8.48 -28.12
C GLU A 41 15.37 8.19 -29.24
N SER A 42 16.38 7.37 -28.94
CA SER A 42 17.39 6.93 -29.91
C SER A 42 16.99 5.69 -30.71
N LEU A 43 15.85 5.07 -30.39
CA LEU A 43 15.35 3.86 -31.04
C LEU A 43 14.47 4.19 -32.25
N SER A 44 14.09 3.17 -33.02
CA SER A 44 13.08 3.33 -34.07
C SER A 44 11.73 3.75 -33.46
N LYS A 45 10.92 4.51 -34.21
CA LYS A 45 9.61 4.98 -33.70
C LYS A 45 8.71 3.83 -33.21
N PRO A 46 8.57 2.69 -33.91
CA PRO A 46 7.77 1.57 -33.42
C PRO A 46 8.33 0.95 -32.13
N GLU A 47 9.64 0.81 -32.01
CA GLU A 47 10.25 0.23 -30.80
C GLU A 47 10.11 1.19 -29.61
N CYS A 48 10.30 2.50 -29.82
CA CYS A 48 10.05 3.51 -28.81
C CYS A 48 8.59 3.49 -28.33
N TYR A 49 7.64 3.36 -29.26
CA TYR A 49 6.21 3.30 -28.96
C TYR A 49 5.87 2.06 -28.12
N ASP A 50 6.33 0.87 -28.53
CA ASP A 50 6.02 -0.37 -27.81
C ASP A 50 6.59 -0.37 -26.38
N ILE A 51 7.83 0.12 -26.19
CA ILE A 51 8.45 0.25 -24.87
C ILE A 51 7.66 1.23 -24.01
N ARG A 52 7.39 2.45 -24.51
CA ARG A 52 6.69 3.48 -23.72
C ARG A 52 5.25 3.09 -23.42
N HIS A 53 4.49 2.56 -24.39
CA HIS A 53 3.08 2.18 -24.20
C HIS A 53 2.92 1.07 -23.16
N SER A 54 3.78 0.05 -23.22
CA SER A 54 3.75 -1.06 -22.26
C SER A 54 4.15 -0.61 -20.85
N ALA A 55 5.16 0.27 -20.72
CA ALA A 55 5.56 0.83 -19.43
C ALA A 55 4.47 1.72 -18.82
N VAL A 56 3.83 2.56 -19.63
CA VAL A 56 2.71 3.43 -19.25
C VAL A 56 1.50 2.62 -18.75
N CYS A 57 1.21 1.48 -19.38
CA CYS A 57 0.18 0.56 -18.89
C CYS A 57 0.52 0.06 -17.48
N VAL A 58 1.74 -0.43 -17.25
CA VAL A 58 2.15 -0.93 -15.92
C VAL A 58 2.14 0.20 -14.89
N GLN A 59 2.63 1.38 -15.26
CA GLN A 59 2.59 2.56 -14.40
C GLN A 59 1.17 2.86 -13.94
N GLY A 60 0.21 2.95 -14.87
CA GLY A 60 -1.19 3.22 -14.54
C GLY A 60 -1.81 2.12 -13.66
N LEU A 61 -1.49 0.84 -13.90
CA LEU A 61 -1.99 -0.27 -13.08
C LEU A 61 -1.49 -0.20 -11.64
N VAL A 62 -0.20 0.08 -11.44
CA VAL A 62 0.41 0.16 -10.10
C VAL A 62 -0.05 1.43 -9.38
N ASN A 63 0.00 2.57 -10.07
CA ASN A 63 -0.34 3.87 -9.48
C ASN A 63 -1.82 4.05 -9.15
N ARG A 64 -2.70 3.19 -9.69
CA ARG A 64 -4.11 3.15 -9.31
C ARG A 64 -4.30 2.94 -7.81
N GLU A 65 -3.46 2.12 -7.19
CA GLU A 65 -3.56 1.83 -5.75
C GLU A 65 -2.73 2.82 -4.93
N SER A 66 -1.52 3.15 -5.39
CA SER A 66 -0.58 4.02 -4.67
C SER A 66 0.47 4.60 -5.60
N PRO A 67 0.90 5.87 -5.45
CA PRO A 67 1.91 6.47 -6.30
C PRO A 67 3.29 5.84 -6.07
N ARG A 68 3.67 4.90 -6.95
CA ARG A 68 4.90 4.08 -6.79
C ARG A 68 5.79 4.09 -8.01
N VAL A 69 5.22 3.99 -9.21
CA VAL A 69 6.00 3.92 -10.44
C VAL A 69 6.10 5.31 -11.05
N PHE A 70 7.32 5.77 -11.23
CA PHE A 70 7.64 7.04 -11.87
C PHE A 70 8.50 6.77 -13.11
N LEU A 71 8.06 7.22 -14.28
CA LEU A 71 8.79 7.07 -15.53
C LEU A 71 9.51 8.37 -15.84
N THR A 72 10.82 8.31 -16.10
CA THR A 72 11.52 9.46 -16.69
C THR A 72 11.59 9.28 -18.20
N LEU A 73 10.73 10.00 -18.91
CA LEU A 73 10.65 10.01 -20.38
C LEU A 73 11.45 11.17 -20.96
N SER A 74 11.66 12.22 -20.16
CA SER A 74 12.41 13.43 -20.47
C SER A 74 13.22 13.94 -19.28
N ASP A 75 14.09 14.93 -19.48
CA ASP A 75 14.80 15.61 -18.39
C ASP A 75 13.88 16.44 -17.49
N ALA A 76 12.68 16.81 -17.98
CA ALA A 76 11.70 17.52 -17.17
C ALA A 76 11.14 16.62 -16.06
N ASP A 77 10.93 15.33 -16.35
CA ASP A 77 10.45 14.35 -15.36
C ASP A 77 11.42 14.18 -14.20
N ALA A 78 12.73 14.07 -14.50
CA ALA A 78 13.76 13.95 -13.48
C ALA A 78 13.79 15.17 -12.55
N LYS A 79 13.63 16.39 -13.11
CA LYS A 79 13.53 17.62 -12.32
C LYS A 79 12.27 17.65 -11.46
N TRP A 80 11.16 17.12 -11.96
CA TRP A 80 9.93 17.01 -11.19
C TRP A 80 10.04 16.01 -10.05
N LEU A 81 10.71 14.87 -10.25
CA LEU A 81 11.01 13.92 -9.19
C LEU A 81 11.80 14.58 -8.04
N ASP A 82 12.77 15.44 -8.37
CA ASP A 82 13.51 16.21 -7.35
C ASP A 82 12.59 17.23 -6.66
N ARG A 83 11.79 17.97 -7.43
CA ARG A 83 10.89 19.03 -6.92
C ARG A 83 9.84 18.50 -5.96
N ILE A 84 9.21 17.35 -6.25
CA ILE A 84 8.18 16.80 -5.35
C ILE A 84 8.76 16.27 -4.02
N ARG A 85 10.07 16.04 -3.96
CA ARG A 85 10.80 15.53 -2.79
C ARG A 85 11.53 16.62 -2.00
N GLU A 86 11.47 17.86 -2.44
CA GLU A 86 12.07 19.00 -1.73
C GLU A 86 11.41 19.21 -0.34
N PRO A 87 12.03 20.00 0.57
CA PRO A 87 11.43 20.29 1.88
C PRO A 87 10.02 20.90 1.76
N GLY A 88 9.05 20.31 2.46
CA GLY A 88 7.64 20.67 2.37
C GLY A 88 6.90 20.10 1.14
N GLY A 89 7.59 19.47 0.20
CA GLY A 89 6.99 18.78 -0.95
C GLY A 89 6.14 17.57 -0.54
N LEU A 90 5.25 17.12 -1.43
CA LEU A 90 4.33 16.01 -1.15
C LEU A 90 5.05 14.66 -0.91
N CYS A 91 6.25 14.49 -1.48
CA CYS A 91 7.07 13.28 -1.35
C CYS A 91 8.35 13.55 -0.54
N GLU A 92 8.37 14.57 0.34
CA GLU A 92 9.56 14.90 1.13
C GLU A 92 10.09 13.68 1.88
N GLY A 93 11.37 13.34 1.65
CA GLY A 93 12.06 12.24 2.31
C GLY A 93 11.67 10.83 1.84
N TRP A 94 10.89 10.69 0.76
CA TRP A 94 10.63 9.39 0.15
C TRP A 94 11.90 8.82 -0.50
N GLU A 95 12.12 7.51 -0.35
CA GLU A 95 13.24 6.81 -0.97
C GLU A 95 12.99 6.67 -2.48
N VAL A 96 14.05 6.73 -3.29
CA VAL A 96 13.99 6.46 -4.73
C VAL A 96 14.82 5.22 -5.04
N ARG A 97 14.22 4.27 -5.76
CA ARG A 97 14.89 3.07 -6.29
C ARG A 97 14.74 3.00 -7.79
N TYR A 98 15.79 2.58 -8.49
CA TYR A 98 15.76 2.46 -9.95
C TYR A 98 15.49 1.02 -10.38
N LEU A 99 14.62 0.84 -11.36
CA LEU A 99 14.36 -0.42 -12.03
C LEU A 99 14.70 -0.30 -13.53
N THR A 100 15.17 -1.39 -14.13
CA THR A 100 15.21 -1.48 -15.59
C THR A 100 13.80 -1.67 -16.17
N PHE A 101 13.65 -1.43 -17.48
CA PHE A 101 12.39 -1.73 -18.18
C PHE A 101 11.92 -3.17 -17.96
N GLN A 102 12.82 -4.16 -18.02
CA GLN A 102 12.48 -5.57 -17.77
C GLN A 102 12.10 -5.83 -16.31
N GLN A 103 12.79 -5.17 -15.37
CA GLN A 103 12.48 -5.28 -13.95
C GLN A 103 11.10 -4.70 -13.63
N LEU A 104 10.62 -3.67 -14.34
CA LEU A 104 9.25 -3.14 -14.14
C LEU A 104 8.18 -4.25 -14.21
N PHE A 105 8.24 -5.11 -15.23
CA PHE A 105 7.23 -6.16 -15.44
C PHE A 105 7.36 -7.33 -14.48
N THR A 106 8.59 -7.71 -14.13
CA THR A 106 8.82 -8.81 -13.19
C THR A 106 8.52 -8.37 -11.76
N PHE A 107 8.88 -7.14 -11.41
CA PHE A 107 8.64 -6.57 -10.09
C PHE A 107 7.13 -6.36 -9.84
N PHE A 108 6.42 -5.76 -10.79
CA PHE A 108 4.98 -5.50 -10.68
C PHE A 108 4.11 -6.57 -11.34
N ARG A 109 4.63 -7.80 -11.50
CA ARG A 109 3.94 -8.91 -12.20
C ARG A 109 2.53 -9.19 -11.70
N HIS A 110 2.28 -8.94 -10.42
CA HIS A 110 1.03 -9.20 -9.72
C HIS A 110 -0.12 -8.25 -10.11
N TYR A 111 0.22 -7.06 -10.57
CA TYR A 111 -0.74 -6.12 -11.15
C TYR A 111 -1.16 -6.52 -12.58
N ILE A 112 -0.40 -7.42 -13.23
CA ILE A 112 -0.52 -7.70 -14.66
C ILE A 112 -1.16 -9.08 -14.86
N ARG A 113 -2.43 -9.14 -15.24
CA ARG A 113 -3.11 -10.40 -15.58
C ARG A 113 -2.69 -10.98 -16.92
N GLY A 114 -2.24 -10.14 -17.85
CA GLY A 114 -1.86 -10.55 -19.20
C GLY A 114 -1.73 -9.39 -20.18
N VAL A 115 -1.91 -9.68 -21.46
CA VAL A 115 -1.80 -8.74 -22.58
C VAL A 115 -3.08 -8.68 -23.40
N ILE A 116 -3.35 -7.50 -23.96
CA ILE A 116 -4.40 -7.25 -24.94
C ILE A 116 -3.74 -6.79 -26.22
N PHE A 117 -3.88 -7.59 -27.28
CA PHE A 117 -3.32 -7.25 -28.58
C PHE A 117 -4.22 -6.29 -29.35
N TYR A 118 -3.59 -5.32 -30.01
CA TYR A 118 -4.18 -4.47 -31.03
C TYR A 118 -3.45 -4.61 -32.37
N ASP A 119 -4.04 -4.07 -33.44
CA ASP A 119 -3.52 -4.21 -34.79
C ASP A 119 -2.08 -3.67 -34.93
N PRO A 120 -1.21 -4.37 -35.68
CA PRO A 120 0.23 -4.10 -35.65
C PRO A 120 0.68 -2.92 -36.50
N ASP A 121 -0.18 -2.46 -37.43
CA ASP A 121 0.20 -1.59 -38.53
C ASP A 121 -0.89 -0.55 -38.81
N PRO A 122 -0.55 0.76 -38.81
CA PRO A 122 -1.50 1.82 -39.14
C PRO A 122 -2.22 1.66 -40.48
N SER A 123 -1.59 1.02 -41.48
CA SER A 123 -2.15 0.80 -42.81
C SER A 123 -3.29 -0.22 -42.85
N THR A 124 -3.48 -1.00 -41.78
CA THR A 124 -4.58 -1.98 -41.69
C THR A 124 -5.97 -1.33 -41.59
N GLY A 125 -6.04 -0.03 -41.32
CA GLY A 125 -7.28 0.73 -41.27
C GLY A 125 -8.07 0.59 -39.96
N THR A 126 -7.51 -0.05 -38.92
CA THR A 126 -8.14 -0.15 -37.58
C THR A 126 -7.25 0.38 -36.46
N ILE A 127 -6.60 1.53 -36.71
CA ILE A 127 -5.70 2.24 -35.79
C ILE A 127 -6.29 2.50 -34.40
N SER A 128 -7.62 2.66 -34.29
CA SER A 128 -8.32 2.86 -33.03
C SER A 128 -8.24 1.68 -32.06
N THR A 129 -7.90 0.47 -32.54
CA THR A 129 -7.76 -0.70 -31.66
C THR A 129 -6.66 -0.51 -30.62
N SER A 130 -5.68 0.36 -30.87
CA SER A 130 -4.68 0.77 -29.87
C SER A 130 -5.33 1.38 -28.61
N LEU A 131 -6.20 2.38 -28.77
CA LEU A 131 -6.91 3.04 -27.67
C LEU A 131 -7.99 2.17 -27.03
N VAL A 132 -8.66 1.33 -27.85
CA VAL A 132 -9.60 0.33 -27.33
C VAL A 132 -8.86 -0.69 -26.46
N ALA A 133 -7.68 -1.14 -26.87
CA ALA A 133 -6.82 -2.01 -26.07
C ALA A 133 -6.34 -1.32 -24.80
N THR A 134 -5.98 -0.03 -24.84
CA THR A 134 -5.59 0.73 -23.62
C THR A 134 -6.75 0.84 -22.63
N SER A 135 -7.96 1.13 -23.11
CA SER A 135 -9.18 1.16 -22.28
C SER A 135 -9.43 -0.21 -21.62
N ALA A 136 -9.34 -1.28 -22.43
CA ALA A 136 -9.49 -2.64 -21.95
C ALA A 136 -8.38 -3.05 -20.98
N ALA A 137 -7.15 -2.57 -21.19
CA ALA A 137 -5.99 -2.85 -20.35
C ALA A 137 -6.18 -2.28 -18.94
N GLY A 138 -6.70 -1.04 -18.83
CA GLY A 138 -7.13 -0.47 -17.57
C GLY A 138 -8.18 -1.34 -16.86
N VAL A 139 -9.21 -1.77 -17.57
CA VAL A 139 -10.31 -2.55 -16.97
C VAL A 139 -9.91 -3.97 -16.56
N GLU A 140 -9.17 -4.68 -17.42
CA GLU A 140 -8.86 -6.11 -17.26
C GLU A 140 -7.54 -6.36 -16.51
N ASN A 141 -6.89 -5.30 -16.03
CA ASN A 141 -5.56 -5.31 -15.40
C ASN A 141 -4.51 -5.94 -16.32
N ALA A 142 -4.36 -5.40 -17.53
CA ALA A 142 -3.53 -5.96 -18.58
C ALA A 142 -2.61 -4.91 -19.22
N ILE A 143 -1.76 -5.34 -20.14
CA ILE A 143 -0.92 -4.45 -20.95
C ILE A 143 -1.49 -4.39 -22.37
N ALA A 144 -1.76 -3.18 -22.87
CA ALA A 144 -2.04 -3.00 -24.30
C ALA A 144 -0.73 -3.16 -25.08
N LEU A 145 -0.71 -4.04 -26.07
CA LEU A 145 0.51 -4.38 -26.81
C LEU A 145 0.25 -4.51 -28.31
N ARG A 146 1.12 -3.92 -29.13
CA ARG A 146 1.09 -4.06 -30.58
C ARG A 146 1.42 -5.50 -30.95
N LYS A 147 0.62 -6.11 -31.83
CA LYS A 147 0.82 -7.51 -32.24
C LYS A 147 1.95 -7.67 -33.27
N ASP A 148 3.14 -7.23 -32.93
CA ASP A 148 4.32 -7.27 -33.80
C ASP A 148 5.37 -8.23 -33.23
N ALA A 149 5.47 -9.43 -33.80
CA ALA A 149 6.41 -10.44 -33.35
C ALA A 149 7.89 -10.07 -33.56
N SER A 150 8.18 -9.02 -34.34
CA SER A 150 9.54 -8.50 -34.52
C SER A 150 9.96 -7.50 -33.45
N SER A 151 8.99 -6.96 -32.68
CA SER A 151 9.23 -6.02 -31.57
C SER A 151 9.98 -6.68 -30.43
N SER A 152 10.99 -6.00 -29.87
CA SER A 152 11.73 -6.55 -28.73
C SER A 152 10.85 -6.64 -27.48
N THR A 153 9.93 -5.68 -27.33
CA THR A 153 8.93 -5.66 -26.26
C THR A 153 7.97 -6.84 -26.37
N TYR A 154 7.46 -7.13 -27.59
CA TYR A 154 6.66 -8.33 -27.83
C TYR A 154 7.43 -9.59 -27.46
N GLY A 155 8.66 -9.72 -27.95
CA GLY A 155 9.51 -10.88 -27.67
C GLY A 155 9.74 -11.09 -26.17
N TYR A 156 9.94 -10.02 -25.42
CA TYR A 156 10.10 -10.09 -23.98
C TYR A 156 8.79 -10.49 -23.27
N LEU A 157 7.68 -9.78 -23.50
CA LEU A 157 6.43 -10.02 -22.77
C LEU A 157 5.77 -11.37 -23.12
N ILE A 158 5.84 -11.78 -24.38
CA ILE A 158 5.15 -12.97 -24.89
C ILE A 158 6.04 -14.19 -24.89
N ASN A 159 7.27 -14.09 -25.40
CA ASN A 159 8.12 -15.28 -25.54
C ASN A 159 8.92 -15.55 -24.26
N THR A 160 9.39 -14.49 -23.58
CA THR A 160 10.22 -14.62 -22.37
C THR A 160 9.36 -14.75 -21.11
N LEU A 161 8.50 -13.77 -20.83
CA LEU A 161 7.62 -13.77 -19.65
C LEU A 161 6.37 -14.63 -19.80
N LYS A 162 6.02 -15.02 -21.04
CA LYS A 162 4.85 -15.87 -21.34
C LYS A 162 3.56 -15.33 -20.74
N LEU A 163 3.37 -14.01 -20.81
CA LEU A 163 2.12 -13.39 -20.37
C LEU A 163 0.94 -13.93 -21.19
N PRO A 164 -0.18 -14.29 -20.56
CA PRO A 164 -1.33 -14.81 -21.27
C PRO A 164 -2.00 -13.71 -22.10
N VAL A 165 -2.46 -14.08 -23.29
CA VAL A 165 -3.26 -13.21 -24.16
C VAL A 165 -4.70 -13.27 -23.69
N ILE A 166 -5.20 -12.16 -23.14
CA ILE A 166 -6.56 -12.05 -22.61
C ILE A 166 -7.54 -11.76 -23.76
N ILE A 167 -7.19 -10.81 -24.61
CA ILE A 167 -7.98 -10.38 -25.77
C ILE A 167 -7.03 -10.13 -26.94
N ASP A 168 -7.45 -10.52 -28.14
CA ASP A 168 -6.76 -10.22 -29.39
C ASP A 168 -7.72 -9.50 -30.33
N LEU A 169 -7.55 -8.19 -30.44
CA LEU A 169 -8.39 -7.31 -31.26
C LEU A 169 -7.96 -7.28 -32.72
N SER A 170 -6.82 -7.88 -33.07
CA SER A 170 -6.28 -7.76 -34.42
C SER A 170 -7.21 -8.39 -35.45
N GLY A 171 -7.56 -7.61 -36.47
CA GLY A 171 -8.46 -8.02 -37.56
C GLY A 171 -9.90 -8.33 -37.14
N LYS A 172 -10.36 -7.84 -35.97
CA LYS A 172 -11.73 -8.09 -35.48
C LYS A 172 -12.79 -7.16 -36.04
N PHE A 173 -12.42 -5.98 -36.52
CA PHE A 173 -13.35 -4.96 -36.98
C PHE A 173 -13.12 -4.69 -38.47
N THR A 174 -14.18 -4.81 -39.26
CA THR A 174 -14.12 -4.75 -40.73
C THR A 174 -15.03 -3.67 -41.32
N GLY A 175 -15.81 -2.96 -40.51
CA GLY A 175 -16.80 -1.98 -40.98
C GLY A 175 -17.97 -2.61 -41.72
N THR A 176 -18.22 -3.92 -41.54
CA THR A 176 -19.29 -4.65 -42.23
C THR A 176 -19.91 -5.73 -41.34
N GLY A 177 -21.17 -6.09 -41.62
CA GLY A 177 -21.86 -7.19 -40.92
C GLY A 177 -22.28 -6.84 -39.49
N THR A 178 -21.90 -7.68 -38.52
CA THR A 178 -22.17 -7.49 -37.09
C THR A 178 -20.86 -7.26 -36.36
N ILE A 179 -20.82 -6.27 -35.47
CA ILE A 179 -19.63 -5.94 -34.69
C ILE A 179 -19.21 -7.15 -33.85
N TRP A 180 -17.93 -7.51 -33.94
CA TRP A 180 -17.39 -8.72 -33.32
C TRP A 180 -17.73 -8.82 -31.83
N GLY A 181 -18.30 -9.95 -31.40
CA GLY A 181 -18.63 -10.20 -29.99
C GLY A 181 -19.85 -9.43 -29.47
N THR A 182 -20.67 -8.84 -30.35
CA THR A 182 -21.91 -8.13 -30.02
C THR A 182 -23.09 -8.62 -30.87
N SER A 183 -24.29 -8.12 -30.60
CA SER A 183 -25.46 -8.24 -31.49
C SER A 183 -25.68 -7.01 -32.38
N THR A 184 -24.78 -6.02 -32.31
CA THR A 184 -24.95 -4.70 -32.93
C THR A 184 -24.47 -4.73 -34.38
N PRO A 185 -25.30 -4.28 -35.35
CA PRO A 185 -24.85 -4.13 -36.74
C PRO A 185 -23.66 -3.17 -36.84
N SER A 186 -22.76 -3.42 -37.79
CA SER A 186 -21.65 -2.51 -38.06
C SER A 186 -22.14 -1.11 -38.40
N THR A 187 -21.40 -0.10 -37.98
CA THR A 187 -21.65 1.31 -38.29
C THR A 187 -21.23 1.65 -39.72
N GLY A 188 -20.63 0.72 -40.46
CA GLY A 188 -19.98 0.99 -41.75
C GLY A 188 -18.53 1.49 -41.62
N SER A 189 -17.98 1.52 -40.40
CA SER A 189 -16.61 1.97 -40.11
C SER A 189 -15.94 1.00 -39.15
N ALA A 190 -14.81 0.42 -39.54
CA ALA A 190 -14.05 -0.47 -38.66
C ALA A 190 -13.55 0.27 -37.41
N LYS A 191 -13.19 1.55 -37.57
CA LYS A 191 -12.77 2.45 -36.48
C LYS A 191 -13.87 2.59 -35.43
N CYS A 192 -15.09 2.95 -35.88
CA CYS A 192 -16.23 3.18 -35.00
C CYS A 192 -16.77 1.86 -34.40
N ASP A 193 -16.77 0.76 -35.16
CA ASP A 193 -17.13 -0.57 -34.68
C ASP A 193 -16.29 -0.98 -33.45
N ALA A 194 -14.99 -0.69 -33.47
CA ALA A 194 -14.09 -0.98 -32.35
C ALA A 194 -14.49 -0.19 -31.08
N TYR A 195 -14.86 1.09 -31.22
CA TYR A 195 -15.31 1.91 -30.10
C TYR A 195 -16.69 1.52 -29.60
N ILE A 196 -17.63 1.18 -30.47
CA ILE A 196 -18.96 0.67 -30.09
C ILE A 196 -18.82 -0.64 -29.32
N TRP A 197 -17.97 -1.57 -29.79
CA TRP A 197 -17.64 -2.78 -29.05
C TRP A 197 -17.09 -2.47 -27.66
N ALA A 198 -16.13 -1.55 -27.55
CA ALA A 198 -15.53 -1.19 -26.27
C ALA A 198 -16.55 -0.55 -25.31
N LYS A 199 -17.41 0.34 -25.82
CA LYS A 199 -18.49 0.97 -25.08
C LYS A 199 -19.50 -0.06 -24.55
N GLU A 200 -19.95 -0.98 -25.39
CA GLU A 200 -20.86 -2.06 -24.95
C GLU A 200 -20.19 -2.99 -23.94
N LYS A 201 -18.91 -3.33 -24.17
CA LYS A 201 -18.19 -4.26 -23.30
C LYS A 201 -17.88 -3.68 -21.94
N TYR A 202 -17.56 -2.39 -21.85
CA TYR A 202 -16.97 -1.79 -20.66
C TYR A 202 -17.75 -0.61 -20.08
N ILE A 203 -18.29 0.31 -20.89
CA ILE A 203 -19.12 1.41 -20.36
C ILE A 203 -20.49 0.86 -19.96
N ASP A 204 -21.19 0.16 -20.85
CA ASP A 204 -22.57 -0.30 -20.60
C ASP A 204 -22.67 -1.36 -19.49
N THR A 205 -21.58 -2.10 -19.28
CA THR A 205 -21.49 -3.10 -18.19
C THR A 205 -20.99 -2.50 -16.87
N GLY A 206 -20.69 -1.20 -16.82
CA GLY A 206 -20.22 -0.51 -15.62
C GLY A 206 -18.78 -0.87 -15.20
N LYS A 207 -17.98 -1.45 -16.10
CA LYS A 207 -16.59 -1.84 -15.81
C LYS A 207 -15.58 -0.69 -16.02
N CYS A 208 -15.85 0.17 -17.00
CA CYS A 208 -15.11 1.39 -17.27
C CYS A 208 -15.59 2.51 -16.34
N ASN A 209 -14.71 3.43 -15.95
CA ASN A 209 -15.11 4.64 -15.24
C ASN A 209 -15.78 5.61 -16.23
N PRO A 210 -17.09 5.88 -16.11
CA PRO A 210 -17.81 6.71 -17.07
C PRO A 210 -17.52 8.21 -16.92
N THR A 211 -16.67 8.61 -15.97
CA THR A 211 -16.36 10.04 -15.70
C THR A 211 -14.98 10.49 -16.19
N VAL A 212 -14.20 9.58 -16.78
CA VAL A 212 -12.85 9.87 -17.30
C VAL A 212 -12.74 9.39 -18.74
N LEU A 213 -12.63 10.33 -19.66
CA LEU A 213 -12.43 10.08 -21.08
C LEU A 213 -11.07 10.65 -21.50
N MET A 214 -10.28 9.87 -22.24
CA MET A 214 -8.98 10.28 -22.77
C MET A 214 -9.12 10.49 -24.28
N TYR A 215 -9.14 11.75 -24.72
CA TYR A 215 -9.13 12.13 -26.13
C TYR A 215 -7.67 12.27 -26.59
N THR A 216 -7.14 11.28 -27.29
CA THR A 216 -5.70 11.20 -27.61
C THR A 216 -5.45 10.52 -28.94
N LEU A 217 -4.30 10.75 -29.58
CA LEU A 217 -3.94 10.07 -30.82
C LEU A 217 -3.88 8.55 -30.64
N ASP A 218 -4.43 7.85 -31.63
CA ASP A 218 -4.33 6.41 -31.77
C ASP A 218 -2.98 5.99 -32.41
N LEU A 219 -2.92 4.78 -32.98
CA LEU A 219 -1.69 4.19 -33.50
C LEU A 219 -1.02 5.03 -34.61
N ILE A 220 -1.74 5.94 -35.28
CA ILE A 220 -1.14 6.85 -36.26
C ILE A 220 -0.03 7.70 -35.64
N GLY A 221 -0.06 7.89 -34.31
CA GLY A 221 0.96 8.61 -33.56
C GLY A 221 2.38 8.06 -33.75
N ILE A 222 2.55 6.78 -34.10
CA ILE A 222 3.88 6.20 -34.42
C ILE A 222 4.54 6.93 -35.60
N GLU A 223 3.77 7.41 -36.56
CA GLU A 223 4.30 8.06 -37.77
C GLU A 223 4.66 9.53 -37.54
N GLN A 224 4.14 10.13 -36.47
CA GLN A 224 4.24 11.57 -36.17
C GLN A 224 5.57 11.94 -35.46
N ASP A 225 5.75 13.22 -35.16
CA ASP A 225 6.95 13.72 -34.47
C ASP A 225 6.91 13.50 -32.94
N SER A 226 7.83 14.13 -32.20
CA SER A 226 7.94 13.98 -30.74
C SER A 226 6.65 14.29 -29.96
N ARG A 227 5.73 15.08 -30.54
CA ARG A 227 4.45 15.46 -29.93
C ARG A 227 3.52 14.28 -29.66
N ALA A 228 3.57 13.23 -30.46
CA ALA A 228 2.70 12.07 -30.28
C ALA A 228 3.13 11.19 -29.11
N PHE A 229 4.43 11.12 -28.82
CA PHE A 229 4.96 10.30 -27.72
C PHE A 229 4.60 10.82 -26.34
N SER A 230 4.41 12.13 -26.18
CA SER A 230 3.99 12.70 -24.90
C SER A 230 2.48 12.57 -24.69
N GLN A 231 1.67 12.50 -25.76
CA GLN A 231 0.25 12.12 -25.63
C GLN A 231 0.08 10.70 -25.09
N LEU A 232 0.89 9.78 -25.60
CA LEU A 232 0.96 8.39 -25.14
C LEU A 232 1.30 8.29 -23.65
N ALA A 233 2.17 9.16 -23.12
CA ALA A 233 2.58 9.10 -21.72
C ALA A 233 1.41 9.30 -20.74
N ASN A 234 0.47 10.18 -21.08
CA ASN A 234 -0.71 10.50 -20.27
C ASN A 234 -1.76 9.37 -20.23
N LEU A 235 -1.59 8.31 -21.03
CA LEU A 235 -2.42 7.12 -20.97
C LEU A 235 -2.25 6.38 -19.64
N ASP A 236 -1.20 6.66 -18.85
CA ASP A 236 -1.02 6.10 -17.51
C ASP A 236 -2.20 6.50 -16.61
N TYR A 237 -2.64 7.75 -16.69
CA TYR A 237 -3.83 8.24 -16.00
C TYR A 237 -5.09 7.52 -16.49
N GLY A 238 -5.27 7.39 -17.81
CA GLY A 238 -6.38 6.63 -18.41
C GLY A 238 -6.45 5.20 -17.88
N VAL A 239 -5.32 4.49 -17.86
CA VAL A 239 -5.21 3.13 -17.31
C VAL A 239 -5.51 3.14 -15.81
N SER A 240 -4.92 4.05 -15.03
CA SER A 240 -5.13 4.12 -13.57
C SER A 240 -6.59 4.34 -13.20
N GLN A 241 -7.29 5.21 -13.95
CA GLN A 241 -8.68 5.56 -13.70
C GLN A 241 -9.69 4.59 -14.30
N LYS A 242 -9.23 3.55 -15.02
CA LYS A 242 -10.08 2.72 -15.89
C LYS A 242 -10.89 3.58 -16.86
N GLY A 243 -10.29 4.64 -17.39
CA GLY A 243 -10.91 5.59 -18.30
C GLY A 243 -11.08 5.02 -19.71
N PHE A 244 -11.95 5.65 -20.49
CA PHE A 244 -12.19 5.28 -21.88
C PHE A 244 -11.34 6.14 -22.83
N CYS A 245 -10.44 5.52 -23.56
CA CYS A 245 -9.53 6.17 -24.50
C CYS A 245 -10.13 6.12 -25.91
N PHE A 246 -10.19 7.25 -26.59
CA PHE A 246 -10.80 7.36 -27.90
C PHE A 246 -10.29 8.58 -28.68
N GLU A 247 -10.61 8.59 -29.97
CA GLU A 247 -10.40 9.74 -30.85
C GLU A 247 -11.44 9.70 -31.97
N LEU A 248 -12.24 10.75 -32.11
CA LEU A 248 -13.34 10.84 -33.08
C LEU A 248 -13.56 12.29 -33.53
N SER A 249 -13.78 12.50 -34.82
CA SER A 249 -14.13 13.81 -35.36
C SER A 249 -15.45 14.34 -34.76
N PRO A 250 -15.53 15.63 -34.38
CA PRO A 250 -16.77 16.26 -33.94
C PRO A 250 -17.67 16.69 -35.11
N TRP A 251 -17.24 16.51 -36.35
CA TRP A 251 -17.92 16.99 -37.54
C TRP A 251 -18.79 15.91 -38.19
N GLY A 252 -19.92 16.34 -38.75
CA GLY A 252 -20.87 15.47 -39.43
C GLY A 252 -20.96 15.69 -40.93
N ASP A 253 -20.28 16.72 -41.44
CA ASP A 253 -20.38 17.27 -42.78
C ASP A 253 -19.13 17.04 -43.63
N GLU A 254 -18.12 16.34 -43.10
CA GLU A 254 -16.89 15.97 -43.80
C GLU A 254 -16.46 14.52 -43.50
N GLU A 255 -15.70 13.94 -44.42
CA GLU A 255 -15.03 12.65 -44.21
C GLU A 255 -13.88 12.85 -43.21
N PRO A 256 -13.63 11.89 -42.29
CA PRO A 256 -12.48 11.98 -41.41
C PRO A 256 -11.18 11.74 -42.18
N SER A 257 -10.06 12.22 -41.66
CA SER A 257 -8.75 12.10 -42.31
C SER A 257 -8.09 10.72 -42.16
N ASP A 258 -8.70 9.79 -41.42
CA ASP A 258 -8.08 8.52 -40.99
C ASP A 258 -8.91 7.24 -41.25
N ASP A 259 -10.16 7.40 -41.70
CA ASP A 259 -11.04 6.33 -42.18
C ASP A 259 -11.86 6.88 -43.35
N LEU A 260 -11.18 7.18 -44.47
CA LEU A 260 -11.70 7.97 -45.60
C LEU A 260 -12.97 7.42 -46.25
N TYR A 261 -13.30 6.15 -46.00
CA TYR A 261 -14.47 5.49 -46.60
C TYR A 261 -15.61 5.29 -45.61
N GLN A 262 -15.51 5.80 -44.37
CA GLN A 262 -16.63 5.74 -43.45
C GLN A 262 -17.83 6.56 -43.96
N PRO A 263 -19.07 6.13 -43.66
CA PRO A 263 -20.24 6.97 -43.91
C PRO A 263 -20.13 8.33 -43.18
N LEU A 264 -20.55 9.42 -43.84
CA LEU A 264 -20.49 10.77 -43.26
C LEU A 264 -21.18 10.85 -41.89
N GLY A 265 -20.50 11.49 -40.94
CA GLY A 265 -20.96 11.69 -39.57
C GLY A 265 -20.94 10.46 -38.65
N THR A 266 -20.33 9.36 -39.07
CA THR A 266 -20.20 8.15 -38.23
C THR A 266 -19.36 8.41 -36.99
N ASP A 267 -18.25 9.14 -37.10
CA ASP A 267 -17.44 9.59 -35.97
C ASP A 267 -18.26 10.38 -34.93
N LEU A 268 -18.92 11.45 -35.38
CA LEU A 268 -19.73 12.32 -34.54
C LEU A 268 -20.88 11.54 -33.85
N ASN A 269 -21.53 10.61 -34.57
CA ASN A 269 -22.58 9.76 -33.98
C ASN A 269 -22.02 8.77 -32.94
N THR A 270 -20.84 8.22 -33.19
CA THR A 270 -20.13 7.35 -32.23
C THR A 270 -19.72 8.13 -30.99
N PHE A 271 -19.22 9.36 -31.16
CA PHE A 271 -18.83 10.23 -30.06
C PHE A 271 -20.04 10.58 -29.17
N LYS A 272 -21.16 11.02 -29.78
CA LYS A 272 -22.45 11.21 -29.08
C LYS A 272 -22.89 9.97 -28.31
N THR A 273 -22.72 8.78 -28.90
CA THR A 273 -23.10 7.51 -28.28
C THR A 273 -22.26 7.18 -27.05
N ILE A 274 -20.94 7.44 -27.10
CA ILE A 274 -20.03 7.27 -25.94
C ILE A 274 -20.39 8.26 -24.82
N LEU A 275 -20.55 9.55 -25.15
CA LEU A 275 -20.94 10.58 -24.17
C LEU A 275 -22.29 10.26 -23.52
N ASN A 276 -23.27 9.84 -24.31
CA ASN A 276 -24.58 9.45 -23.79
C ASN A 276 -24.50 8.20 -22.90
N ALA A 277 -23.71 7.19 -23.26
CA ALA A 277 -23.51 5.99 -22.43
C ALA A 277 -22.87 6.33 -21.07
N CYS A 278 -21.86 7.20 -21.07
CA CYS A 278 -21.24 7.69 -19.84
C CYS A 278 -22.24 8.42 -18.94
N ASN A 279 -23.07 9.28 -19.52
CA ASN A 279 -24.14 9.98 -18.78
C ASN A 279 -25.21 9.02 -18.26
N GLN A 280 -25.60 8.01 -19.03
CA GLN A 280 -26.55 6.99 -18.58
C GLN A 280 -26.00 6.23 -17.38
N GLN A 281 -24.73 5.84 -17.41
CA GLN A 281 -24.08 5.15 -16.28
C GLN A 281 -23.97 6.00 -15.01
N THR A 282 -23.76 7.30 -15.16
CA THR A 282 -23.71 8.23 -14.01
C THR A 282 -25.10 8.66 -13.52
N GLY A 283 -26.18 8.18 -14.15
CA GLY A 283 -27.54 8.68 -13.89
C GLY A 283 -27.68 10.17 -14.21
N LYS A 284 -26.82 10.71 -15.09
CA LYS A 284 -26.69 12.14 -15.44
C LYS A 284 -26.33 13.03 -14.25
N GLY A 285 -25.77 12.45 -13.18
CA GLY A 285 -25.50 13.13 -11.92
C GLY A 285 -24.05 13.54 -11.68
N LYS A 286 -23.15 13.38 -12.67
CA LYS A 286 -21.72 13.69 -12.56
C LYS A 286 -21.20 14.40 -13.81
N MET A 287 -20.29 15.36 -13.63
CA MET A 287 -19.53 15.90 -14.75
C MET A 287 -18.55 14.85 -15.26
N ILE A 288 -18.33 14.81 -16.56
CA ILE A 288 -17.39 13.90 -17.23
C ILE A 288 -16.15 14.72 -17.63
N LYS A 289 -14.98 14.31 -17.17
CA LYS A 289 -13.70 14.90 -17.58
C LYS A 289 -13.29 14.32 -18.94
N VAL A 290 -13.03 15.18 -19.91
CA VAL A 290 -12.41 14.83 -21.19
C VAL A 290 -10.99 15.39 -21.19
N CYS A 291 -10.00 14.52 -20.97
CA CYS A 291 -8.59 14.87 -21.00
C CYS A 291 -8.10 14.82 -22.44
N GLY A 292 -7.65 15.95 -23.00
CA GLY A 292 -7.15 16.00 -24.36
C GLY A 292 -7.57 17.26 -25.11
N PHE A 293 -7.20 17.33 -26.38
CA PHE A 293 -7.54 18.44 -27.26
C PHE A 293 -7.65 17.94 -28.70
N PRO A 294 -8.40 18.60 -29.60
CA PRO A 294 -8.39 18.23 -31.01
C PRO A 294 -6.97 18.10 -31.56
N ASN A 295 -6.68 16.98 -32.21
CA ASN A 295 -5.38 16.70 -32.82
C ASN A 295 -5.20 17.47 -34.14
N TRP A 296 -5.42 18.78 -34.11
CA TRP A 296 -5.52 19.64 -35.28
C TRP A 296 -4.30 19.60 -36.20
N TYR A 297 -3.13 19.23 -35.68
CA TYR A 297 -1.88 19.10 -36.42
C TYR A 297 -1.72 17.77 -37.18
N VAL A 298 -2.63 16.80 -36.98
CA VAL A 298 -2.57 15.45 -37.57
C VAL A 298 -3.91 15.03 -38.19
N LYS A 299 -5.05 15.36 -37.56
CA LYS A 299 -6.38 14.90 -37.99
C LYS A 299 -7.45 16.00 -37.90
N TYR A 300 -8.51 15.82 -38.68
CA TYR A 300 -9.83 16.49 -38.57
C TYR A 300 -9.85 18.02 -38.73
N THR A 301 -8.79 18.62 -39.28
CA THR A 301 -8.77 20.07 -39.57
C THR A 301 -8.09 20.36 -40.89
N ASN A 302 -8.23 21.60 -41.36
CA ASN A 302 -7.54 22.11 -42.54
C ASN A 302 -6.11 22.61 -42.27
N TYR A 303 -5.61 22.48 -41.04
CA TYR A 303 -4.26 22.91 -40.72
C TYR A 303 -3.25 22.17 -41.57
N ALA A 304 -2.38 22.89 -42.28
CA ALA A 304 -1.36 22.33 -43.16
C ALA A 304 -1.89 21.21 -44.11
N ASN A 305 -3.18 21.24 -44.45
CA ASN A 305 -3.88 20.24 -45.25
C ASN A 305 -3.83 18.80 -44.69
N VAL A 306 -3.94 18.63 -43.36
CA VAL A 306 -3.95 17.30 -42.70
C VAL A 306 -5.21 16.46 -43.00
N GLY A 307 -6.18 16.98 -43.75
CA GLY A 307 -7.25 16.21 -44.37
C GLY A 307 -8.68 16.65 -44.05
N GLY A 308 -8.89 17.58 -43.10
CA GLY A 308 -10.21 18.18 -42.82
C GLY A 308 -10.44 19.51 -43.54
N THR A 309 -11.67 20.02 -43.49
CA THR A 309 -12.07 21.30 -44.09
C THR A 309 -12.22 22.42 -43.06
N HIS A 310 -12.57 22.07 -41.82
CA HIS A 310 -12.75 23.02 -40.72
C HIS A 310 -11.42 23.50 -40.12
N THR A 311 -11.40 24.74 -39.61
CA THR A 311 -10.19 25.29 -38.97
C THR A 311 -9.92 24.65 -37.60
N PRO A 312 -8.67 24.71 -37.08
CA PRO A 312 -8.35 24.26 -35.73
C PRO A 312 -9.25 24.87 -34.65
N VAL A 313 -9.47 26.19 -34.69
CA VAL A 313 -10.30 26.90 -33.70
C VAL A 313 -11.77 26.52 -33.80
N ALA A 314 -12.30 26.37 -35.02
CA ALA A 314 -13.67 25.91 -35.20
C ALA A 314 -13.88 24.49 -34.63
N THR A 315 -12.90 23.61 -34.84
CA THR A 315 -12.94 22.21 -34.37
C THR A 315 -12.83 22.13 -32.84
N GLU A 316 -11.98 22.95 -32.22
CA GLU A 316 -11.94 23.15 -30.77
C GLU A 316 -13.31 23.51 -30.22
N TRP A 317 -13.92 24.60 -30.72
CA TRP A 317 -15.20 25.08 -30.22
C TRP A 317 -16.32 24.07 -30.43
N GLN A 318 -16.28 23.31 -31.52
CA GLN A 318 -17.26 22.25 -31.77
C GLN A 318 -17.14 21.09 -30.76
N ILE A 319 -15.92 20.65 -30.42
CA ILE A 319 -15.72 19.61 -29.39
C ILE A 319 -16.21 20.10 -28.03
N VAL A 320 -15.84 21.32 -27.62
CA VAL A 320 -16.24 21.86 -26.31
C VAL A 320 -17.76 22.02 -26.23
N SER A 321 -18.39 22.55 -27.28
CA SER A 321 -19.85 22.67 -27.36
C SER A 321 -20.52 21.30 -27.25
N LEU A 322 -20.02 20.30 -27.98
CA LEU A 322 -20.54 18.92 -27.91
C LEU A 322 -20.38 18.33 -26.51
N CYS A 323 -19.19 18.43 -25.90
CA CYS A 323 -18.95 17.93 -24.54
C CYS A 323 -19.86 18.60 -23.51
N SER A 324 -19.98 19.93 -23.58
CA SER A 324 -20.79 20.74 -22.66
C SER A 324 -22.27 20.32 -22.70
N ALA A 325 -22.81 20.00 -23.88
CA ALA A 325 -24.17 19.50 -24.02
C ALA A 325 -24.40 18.17 -23.26
N TYR A 326 -23.37 17.33 -23.10
CA TYR A 326 -23.44 16.03 -22.42
C TYR A 326 -22.81 16.04 -21.02
N ASN A 327 -22.96 17.13 -20.25
CA ASN A 327 -22.38 17.23 -18.89
C ASN A 327 -20.87 16.88 -18.86
N ALA A 328 -20.13 17.18 -19.91
CA ALA A 328 -18.71 16.95 -19.99
C ALA A 328 -17.97 18.29 -20.13
N TYR A 329 -16.74 18.34 -19.65
CA TYR A 329 -15.85 19.49 -19.81
C TYR A 329 -14.50 19.03 -20.33
N MET A 330 -13.81 19.92 -21.03
CA MET A 330 -12.47 19.68 -21.54
C MET A 330 -11.44 20.12 -20.50
N GLU A 331 -10.44 19.26 -20.27
CA GLU A 331 -9.16 19.64 -19.70
C GLU A 331 -8.18 19.67 -20.88
N ALA A 332 -8.01 20.86 -21.44
CA ALA A 332 -7.52 21.06 -22.81
C ALA A 332 -6.02 20.79 -22.93
N ASP A 333 -5.62 19.55 -23.24
CA ASP A 333 -4.21 19.22 -23.51
C ASP A 333 -3.82 19.45 -24.98
N ALA A 334 -3.60 20.72 -25.35
CA ALA A 334 -3.19 21.11 -26.69
C ALA A 334 -1.74 20.74 -27.06
N PRO A 335 -1.43 20.63 -28.37
CA PRO A 335 -0.08 20.49 -28.94
C PRO A 335 1.01 21.42 -28.38
N SER A 336 1.97 20.83 -27.64
CA SER A 336 3.26 21.40 -27.21
C SER A 336 3.24 22.49 -26.11
N PRO A 337 3.65 22.18 -24.85
CA PRO A 337 4.01 20.86 -24.32
C PRO A 337 2.78 19.95 -24.22
N ASN A 338 2.90 18.77 -24.81
CA ASN A 338 1.77 17.87 -25.03
C ASN A 338 1.57 16.91 -23.86
N ASN A 339 0.41 16.99 -23.21
CA ASN A 339 -0.05 16.13 -22.12
C ASN A 339 0.92 16.02 -20.93
N VAL A 340 0.47 15.34 -19.87
CA VAL A 340 1.19 15.21 -18.59
C VAL A 340 1.80 13.82 -18.51
N ASP A 341 3.13 13.73 -18.39
CA ASP A 341 3.77 12.47 -18.02
C ASP A 341 3.55 12.22 -16.52
N ASN A 342 3.52 10.94 -16.10
CA ASN A 342 3.35 10.56 -14.70
C ASN A 342 2.03 11.04 -14.05
N ALA A 343 0.99 11.33 -14.83
CA ALA A 343 -0.28 11.84 -14.34
C ALA A 343 -0.96 10.88 -13.34
N SER A 344 -0.79 9.56 -13.51
CA SER A 344 -1.27 8.56 -12.53
C SER A 344 -0.54 8.64 -11.20
N PHE A 345 0.77 8.92 -11.21
CA PHE A 345 1.57 9.09 -9.99
C PHE A 345 1.11 10.35 -9.24
N TYR A 346 0.98 11.47 -9.95
CA TYR A 346 0.52 12.72 -9.35
C TYR A 346 -0.92 12.64 -8.84
N ALA A 347 -1.82 11.99 -9.58
CA ALA A 347 -3.18 11.74 -9.13
C ALA A 347 -3.23 10.91 -7.84
N GLY A 348 -2.32 9.94 -7.67
CA GLY A 348 -2.15 9.19 -6.43
C GLY A 348 -1.74 10.03 -5.22
N LEU A 349 -1.18 11.24 -5.43
CA LEU A 349 -0.83 12.18 -4.36
C LEU A 349 -1.98 13.13 -3.98
N LEU A 350 -3.09 13.12 -4.73
CA LEU A 350 -4.22 14.04 -4.53
C LEU A 350 -4.80 13.98 -3.11
N PRO A 351 -4.97 12.81 -2.45
CA PRO A 351 -5.49 12.78 -1.09
C PRO A 351 -4.59 13.52 -0.07
N ALA A 352 -3.26 13.42 -0.23
CA ALA A 352 -2.31 14.16 0.61
C ALA A 352 -2.33 15.66 0.29
N PHE A 353 -2.50 16.03 -0.98
CA PHE A 353 -2.74 17.42 -1.38
C PHE A 353 -4.01 17.97 -0.72
N GLU A 354 -5.16 17.28 -0.85
CA GLU A 354 -6.45 17.72 -0.29
C GLU A 354 -6.48 17.76 1.25
N SER A 355 -5.52 17.12 1.93
CA SER A 355 -5.34 17.21 3.38
C SER A 355 -4.69 18.53 3.83
N ARG A 356 -4.03 19.25 2.93
CA ARG A 356 -3.42 20.57 3.19
C ARG A 356 -4.47 21.68 3.03
N HIS A 357 -4.15 22.87 3.55
CA HIS A 357 -4.97 24.08 3.39
C HIS A 357 -4.27 25.08 2.48
N TYR A 358 -4.82 25.28 1.28
CA TYR A 358 -4.33 26.24 0.30
C TYR A 358 -5.18 27.51 0.37
N VAL A 359 -4.56 28.62 0.76
CA VAL A 359 -5.25 29.89 1.05
C VAL A 359 -4.73 30.97 0.11
N GLN A 360 -5.61 31.78 -0.44
CA GLN A 360 -5.28 32.91 -1.29
C GLN A 360 -4.61 34.04 -0.47
N ASN A 361 -3.84 34.90 -1.15
CA ASN A 361 -3.41 36.15 -0.55
C ASN A 361 -4.63 37.04 -0.20
N PRO A 362 -4.60 37.76 0.92
CA PRO A 362 -5.75 38.54 1.35
C PRO A 362 -6.12 39.60 0.30
N PRO A 363 -7.41 39.80 -0.01
CA PRO A 363 -7.86 40.91 -0.84
C PRO A 363 -7.65 42.25 -0.10
N PRO A 364 -7.69 43.40 -0.80
CA PRO A 364 -7.51 44.69 -0.17
C PRO A 364 -8.68 45.11 0.73
N THR A 365 -8.35 45.75 1.84
CA THR A 365 -9.33 46.44 2.68
C THR A 365 -9.71 47.80 2.07
N TYR A 366 -10.82 48.40 2.53
CA TYR A 366 -11.18 49.77 2.14
C TYR A 366 -10.04 50.77 2.44
N ASN A 367 -9.38 50.61 3.59
CA ASN A 367 -8.28 51.47 3.99
C ASN A 367 -7.06 51.29 3.08
N ASP A 368 -6.80 50.09 2.57
CA ASP A 368 -5.74 49.86 1.58
C ASP A 368 -6.06 50.59 0.27
N MET A 369 -7.33 50.58 -0.17
CA MET A 369 -7.75 51.32 -1.37
C MET A 369 -7.53 52.83 -1.22
N VAL A 370 -7.88 53.39 -0.06
CA VAL A 370 -7.65 54.82 0.26
C VAL A 370 -6.16 55.13 0.36
N ALA A 371 -5.39 54.29 1.05
CA ALA A 371 -3.95 54.47 1.23
C ALA A 371 -3.18 54.39 -0.11
N ARG A 372 -3.67 53.58 -1.06
CA ARG A 372 -3.14 53.47 -2.42
C ARG A 372 -3.62 54.60 -3.35
N GLY A 373 -4.50 55.49 -2.88
CA GLY A 373 -5.07 56.59 -3.68
C GLY A 373 -6.03 56.13 -4.77
N LEU A 374 -6.62 54.94 -4.63
CA LEU A 374 -7.64 54.41 -5.56
C LEU A 374 -9.03 54.95 -5.22
N ILE A 375 -9.25 55.27 -3.94
CA ILE A 375 -10.45 55.94 -3.42
C ILE A 375 -10.03 57.24 -2.73
N ASP A 376 -10.70 58.35 -3.04
CA ASP A 376 -10.41 59.64 -2.43
C ASP A 376 -11.04 59.82 -1.03
N SER A 377 -10.71 60.91 -0.36
CA SER A 377 -11.25 61.23 0.97
C SER A 377 -12.78 61.48 1.00
N SER A 378 -13.39 61.67 -0.17
CA SER A 378 -14.85 61.81 -0.33
C SER A 378 -15.52 60.47 -0.61
N GLY A 379 -14.75 59.38 -0.69
CA GLY A 379 -15.24 58.03 -0.96
C GLY A 379 -15.46 57.73 -2.45
N ASN A 380 -15.00 58.58 -3.37
CA ASN A 380 -15.13 58.33 -4.81
C ASN A 380 -13.92 57.57 -5.34
N VAL A 381 -14.15 56.67 -6.31
CA VAL A 381 -13.05 56.08 -7.08
C VAL A 381 -12.39 57.17 -7.92
N VAL A 382 -11.06 57.26 -7.83
CA VAL A 382 -10.29 58.32 -8.49
C VAL A 382 -10.32 58.13 -10.01
N ASN A 383 -10.32 59.21 -10.79
CA ASN A 383 -10.20 59.12 -12.25
C ASN A 383 -8.91 58.38 -12.64
N GLY A 384 -9.01 57.35 -13.48
CA GLY A 384 -7.88 56.55 -13.92
C GLY A 384 -8.28 55.36 -14.79
N ASN A 385 -7.24 54.71 -15.33
CA ASN A 385 -7.35 53.46 -16.08
C ASN A 385 -6.98 52.31 -15.13
N TYR A 386 -7.94 51.46 -14.78
CA TYR A 386 -7.77 50.33 -13.87
C TYR A 386 -7.68 49.04 -14.66
N LEU A 387 -6.55 48.32 -14.51
CA LEU A 387 -6.20 47.18 -15.36
C LEU A 387 -5.82 45.95 -14.53
N ALA A 388 -6.42 44.80 -14.86
CA ALA A 388 -5.92 43.49 -14.44
C ALA A 388 -5.24 42.79 -15.62
N LEU A 389 -3.97 42.41 -15.48
CA LEU A 389 -3.23 41.64 -16.48
C LEU A 389 -3.14 40.19 -16.00
N TYR A 390 -3.73 39.26 -16.76
CA TYR A 390 -3.71 37.83 -16.43
C TYR A 390 -2.61 37.11 -17.18
N LEU A 391 -1.70 36.45 -16.45
CA LEU A 391 -0.80 35.42 -16.97
C LEU A 391 -1.57 34.11 -17.01
N CYS A 392 -1.85 33.60 -18.19
CA CYS A 392 -2.97 32.69 -18.36
C CYS A 392 -2.80 31.74 -19.55
N ASP A 393 -3.86 31.03 -19.95
CA ASP A 393 -3.84 29.84 -20.83
C ASP A 393 -3.21 28.63 -20.14
N TYR A 394 -3.50 28.50 -18.83
CA TYR A 394 -3.11 27.36 -18.01
C TYR A 394 -4.33 26.51 -17.60
N ASP A 395 -5.34 26.46 -18.47
CA ASP A 395 -6.41 25.45 -18.54
C ASP A 395 -5.86 24.05 -18.88
N GLN A 396 -4.70 24.03 -19.52
CA GLN A 396 -3.94 22.85 -19.84
C GLN A 396 -3.04 22.40 -18.67
N ALA A 397 -3.28 21.18 -18.16
CA ALA A 397 -2.50 20.61 -17.06
C ALA A 397 -0.99 20.50 -17.38
N SER A 398 -0.63 20.16 -18.62
CA SER A 398 0.79 20.09 -19.01
C SER A 398 1.49 21.44 -19.04
N TRP A 399 0.77 22.55 -19.27
CA TRP A 399 1.37 23.88 -19.22
C TRP A 399 1.60 24.32 -17.77
N VAL A 400 0.66 24.00 -16.87
CA VAL A 400 0.85 24.20 -15.43
C VAL A 400 2.12 23.47 -14.97
N LEU A 401 2.31 22.22 -15.40
CA LEU A 401 3.46 21.40 -15.01
C LEU A 401 4.77 21.79 -15.72
N TYR A 402 4.80 21.95 -17.04
CA TYR A 402 6.06 22.07 -17.80
C TYR A 402 6.45 23.49 -18.22
N VAL A 403 5.50 24.42 -18.28
CA VAL A 403 5.77 25.82 -18.62
C VAL A 403 5.80 26.69 -17.37
N LEU A 404 4.77 26.57 -16.54
CA LEU A 404 4.56 27.45 -15.40
C LEU A 404 5.43 27.03 -14.21
N ALA A 405 5.12 25.88 -13.62
CA ALA A 405 5.73 25.42 -12.37
C ALA A 405 6.96 24.52 -12.56
N ASN A 406 7.48 24.38 -13.78
CA ASN A 406 8.70 23.60 -14.05
C ASN A 406 9.94 24.24 -13.40
N ASN A 407 11.03 23.47 -13.25
CA ASN A 407 12.27 23.99 -12.66
C ASN A 407 12.92 25.04 -13.57
N GLY A 408 12.85 26.30 -13.14
CA GLY A 408 13.20 27.47 -13.95
C GLY A 408 12.10 27.92 -14.91
N GLY A 409 10.85 27.49 -14.68
CA GLY A 409 9.67 27.88 -15.46
C GLY A 409 9.22 29.33 -15.20
N VAL A 410 8.10 29.72 -15.82
CA VAL A 410 7.57 31.10 -15.74
C VAL A 410 7.27 31.52 -14.30
N TYR A 411 6.85 30.59 -13.45
CA TYR A 411 6.53 30.85 -12.04
C TYR A 411 7.79 31.12 -11.18
N ASP A 412 8.96 30.65 -11.62
CA ASP A 412 10.23 30.84 -10.92
C ASP A 412 10.89 32.20 -11.27
N ASP A 413 10.27 33.03 -12.13
CA ASP A 413 10.78 34.38 -12.47
C ASP A 413 10.86 35.26 -11.20
N PRO A 414 12.08 35.70 -10.79
CA PRO A 414 12.27 36.46 -9.55
C PRO A 414 11.62 37.85 -9.59
N THR A 415 11.19 38.33 -10.76
CA THR A 415 10.50 39.61 -10.92
C THR A 415 9.07 39.57 -10.36
N LYS A 416 8.49 38.39 -10.13
CA LYS A 416 7.13 38.24 -9.57
C LYS A 416 6.97 38.88 -8.19
N GLN A 417 8.05 39.06 -7.44
CA GLN A 417 8.02 39.78 -6.15
C GLN A 417 7.79 41.31 -6.30
N TYR A 418 7.93 41.87 -7.51
CA TYR A 418 7.85 43.32 -7.77
C TYR A 418 6.63 43.75 -8.59
N VAL A 419 5.90 42.82 -9.21
CA VAL A 419 4.72 43.10 -10.05
C VAL A 419 3.57 42.18 -9.67
N TYR A 420 2.32 42.65 -9.75
CA TYR A 420 1.17 41.80 -9.50
C TYR A 420 1.04 40.76 -10.63
N CYS A 421 1.02 39.49 -10.24
CA CYS A 421 0.89 38.36 -11.14
C CYS A 421 -0.48 37.71 -10.89
N ASN A 422 -1.40 37.89 -11.83
CA ASN A 422 -2.71 37.24 -11.80
C ASN A 422 -2.63 35.95 -12.63
N TRP A 423 -2.43 34.83 -11.97
CA TRP A 423 -2.28 33.51 -12.58
C TRP A 423 -3.66 32.91 -12.87
N GLY A 424 -4.01 32.77 -14.14
CA GLY A 424 -5.21 32.08 -14.61
C GLY A 424 -4.92 30.59 -14.77
N VAL A 425 -5.15 29.83 -13.70
CA VAL A 425 -4.93 28.36 -13.65
C VAL A 425 -6.24 27.69 -13.32
N ASP A 426 -6.66 26.76 -14.17
CA ASP A 426 -7.87 26.00 -13.91
C ASP A 426 -7.70 25.09 -12.71
N PRO A 427 -8.59 25.19 -11.70
CA PRO A 427 -8.39 24.51 -10.43
C PRO A 427 -8.62 22.99 -10.54
N ASN A 428 -9.28 22.48 -11.60
CA ASN A 428 -9.37 21.02 -11.85
C ASN A 428 -8.04 20.39 -12.28
N ALA A 429 -7.06 21.18 -12.74
CA ALA A 429 -5.74 20.67 -13.09
C ALA A 429 -5.09 19.92 -11.91
N MET A 430 -5.47 20.26 -10.66
CA MET A 430 -5.01 19.55 -9.47
C MET A 430 -5.24 18.03 -9.53
N ASP A 431 -6.27 17.54 -10.23
CA ASP A 431 -6.52 16.09 -10.31
C ASP A 431 -5.37 15.31 -10.99
N ARG A 432 -4.60 15.94 -11.88
CA ARG A 432 -3.46 15.32 -12.58
C ARG A 432 -2.11 15.96 -12.28
N VAL A 433 -2.09 17.21 -11.82
CA VAL A 433 -0.86 17.98 -11.56
C VAL A 433 -0.91 18.71 -10.22
N CYS A 434 -1.51 18.10 -9.18
CA CYS A 434 -1.54 18.63 -7.81
C CYS A 434 -0.16 19.08 -7.30
N VAL A 435 0.90 18.37 -7.72
CA VAL A 435 2.29 18.69 -7.37
C VAL A 435 2.74 20.07 -7.83
N ALA A 436 2.25 20.53 -9.00
CA ALA A 436 2.56 21.85 -9.54
C ALA A 436 1.81 22.93 -8.78
N VAL A 437 0.53 22.69 -8.49
CA VAL A 437 -0.30 23.60 -7.70
C VAL A 437 0.26 23.75 -6.28
N ASP A 438 0.67 22.65 -5.64
CA ASP A 438 1.29 22.64 -4.31
C ASP A 438 2.57 23.48 -4.30
N TYR A 439 3.44 23.28 -5.29
CA TYR A 439 4.67 24.05 -5.46
C TYR A 439 4.37 25.55 -5.56
N MET A 440 3.39 25.93 -6.38
CA MET A 440 3.01 27.33 -6.56
C MET A 440 2.53 27.96 -5.25
N TYR A 441 1.67 27.30 -4.48
CA TYR A 441 1.20 27.84 -3.20
C TYR A 441 2.30 27.93 -2.14
N ARG A 442 3.23 26.97 -2.08
CA ARG A 442 4.36 27.03 -1.14
C ARG A 442 5.34 28.16 -1.46
N HIS A 443 5.46 28.54 -2.73
CA HIS A 443 6.41 29.56 -3.21
C HIS A 443 5.75 30.88 -3.63
N LYS A 444 4.46 31.08 -3.31
CA LYS A 444 3.76 32.33 -3.62
C LYS A 444 4.35 33.49 -2.84
N THR A 445 4.49 34.63 -3.51
CA THR A 445 4.81 35.93 -2.91
C THR A 445 3.51 36.64 -2.54
N SER A 446 3.60 37.80 -1.87
CA SER A 446 2.44 38.65 -1.61
C SER A 446 1.84 39.32 -2.87
N LYS A 447 2.42 39.07 -4.06
CA LYS A 447 1.96 39.62 -5.35
C LYS A 447 1.44 38.56 -6.32
N ASP A 448 1.43 37.29 -5.90
CA ASP A 448 0.88 36.18 -6.67
C ASP A 448 -0.60 35.99 -6.29
N PHE A 449 -1.51 36.07 -7.27
CA PHE A 449 -2.94 35.85 -7.09
C PHE A 449 -3.44 34.85 -8.11
N PHE A 450 -4.33 33.96 -7.68
CA PHE A 450 -4.82 32.85 -8.50
C PHE A 450 -6.32 33.00 -8.76
N VAL A 451 -6.74 32.72 -9.98
CA VAL A 451 -8.14 32.73 -10.43
C VAL A 451 -8.42 31.52 -11.30
N GLY A 452 -9.68 31.05 -11.32
CA GLY A 452 -10.08 30.05 -12.32
C GLY A 452 -10.07 30.68 -13.72
N TRP A 453 -9.70 29.93 -14.76
CA TRP A 453 -9.49 30.50 -16.09
C TRP A 453 -10.69 30.23 -17.01
N ASP A 454 -10.63 29.31 -17.97
CA ASP A 454 -11.69 29.02 -18.95
C ASP A 454 -12.41 27.69 -18.70
N SER A 455 -13.71 27.66 -18.40
CA SER A 455 -14.54 28.77 -17.91
C SER A 455 -14.78 28.65 -16.42
N GLY A 456 -13.92 27.96 -15.68
CA GLY A 456 -14.14 27.66 -14.27
C GLY A 456 -13.19 26.57 -13.82
N ALA A 457 -13.72 25.43 -13.41
CA ALA A 457 -12.96 24.20 -13.22
C ALA A 457 -13.02 23.32 -14.48
N GLY A 458 -12.55 23.87 -15.60
CA GLY A 458 -12.50 23.21 -16.90
C GLY A 458 -13.24 23.98 -17.99
N TYR A 459 -12.92 23.63 -19.23
CA TYR A 459 -13.39 24.33 -20.41
C TYR A 459 -14.74 23.79 -20.86
N VAL A 460 -15.75 24.66 -20.77
CA VAL A 460 -17.14 24.45 -21.21
C VAL A 460 -17.63 25.64 -22.03
N ASN A 461 -18.71 25.44 -22.77
CA ASN A 461 -19.55 26.49 -23.35
C ASN A 461 -20.73 26.77 -22.40
N PRO A 462 -20.74 27.90 -21.65
CA PRO A 462 -21.79 28.22 -20.68
C PRO A 462 -23.22 28.13 -21.22
N THR A 463 -23.45 28.57 -22.47
CA THR A 463 -24.78 28.47 -23.12
C THR A 463 -25.26 27.03 -23.29
N GLN A 464 -24.35 26.04 -23.30
CA GLN A 464 -24.68 24.62 -23.39
C GLN A 464 -24.93 23.96 -22.02
N LEU A 465 -24.94 24.73 -20.93
CA LEU A 465 -25.25 24.22 -19.59
C LEU A 465 -26.74 24.31 -19.22
N TYR A 466 -27.56 25.07 -19.95
CA TYR A 466 -29.01 25.21 -19.69
C TYR A 466 -29.80 25.40 -20.99
N GLY A 467 -31.12 25.54 -20.89
CA GLY A 467 -31.99 25.73 -22.06
C GLY A 467 -32.06 24.47 -22.94
N THR A 468 -32.15 24.66 -24.25
CA THR A 468 -32.12 23.57 -25.24
C THR A 468 -30.67 23.18 -25.52
N ARG A 469 -30.19 22.15 -24.81
CA ARG A 469 -28.80 21.65 -24.90
C ARG A 469 -28.63 20.74 -26.12
N ASP A 470 -28.38 21.30 -27.28
CA ASP A 470 -28.19 20.55 -28.54
C ASP A 470 -26.77 19.95 -28.63
N PRO A 471 -26.57 18.68 -29.05
CA PRO A 471 -27.58 17.71 -29.52
C PRO A 471 -28.11 16.76 -28.44
N SER A 472 -27.76 16.96 -27.17
CA SER A 472 -28.12 16.02 -26.10
C SER A 472 -29.62 16.00 -25.76
N GLY A 473 -30.30 17.15 -25.89
CA GLY A 473 -31.65 17.36 -25.36
C GLY A 473 -31.76 17.20 -23.84
N TYR A 474 -30.64 17.22 -23.10
CA TYR A 474 -30.63 17.02 -21.65
C TYR A 474 -31.22 18.22 -20.90
N PRO A 475 -31.75 18.01 -19.68
CA PRO A 475 -32.10 19.10 -18.77
C PRO A 475 -30.89 19.97 -18.43
N SER A 476 -31.13 21.11 -17.79
CA SER A 476 -30.07 22.00 -17.30
C SER A 476 -29.03 21.24 -16.47
N GLY A 477 -27.76 21.41 -16.81
CA GLY A 477 -26.59 20.92 -16.10
C GLY A 477 -25.98 21.95 -15.14
N VAL A 478 -26.61 23.12 -14.94
CA VAL A 478 -26.07 24.20 -14.10
C VAL A 478 -25.76 23.76 -12.68
N ASP A 479 -26.69 23.08 -11.99
CA ASP A 479 -26.47 22.61 -10.62
C ASP A 479 -25.28 21.65 -10.52
N LEU A 480 -25.12 20.81 -11.54
CA LEU A 480 -24.03 19.86 -11.64
C LEU A 480 -22.69 20.57 -11.86
N TRP A 481 -22.66 21.55 -12.77
CA TRP A 481 -21.50 22.40 -13.03
C TRP A 481 -21.08 23.22 -11.80
N GLN A 482 -22.05 23.81 -11.09
CA GLN A 482 -21.81 24.55 -9.86
C GLN A 482 -21.21 23.66 -8.77
N LYS A 483 -21.76 22.45 -8.58
CA LYS A 483 -21.22 21.47 -7.61
C LYS A 483 -19.78 21.08 -7.97
N HIS A 484 -19.52 20.84 -9.26
CA HIS A 484 -18.19 20.54 -9.80
C HIS A 484 -17.21 21.67 -9.49
N CYS A 485 -17.47 22.90 -9.92
CA CYS A 485 -16.57 24.03 -9.68
C CYS A 485 -16.39 24.33 -8.18
N THR A 486 -17.45 24.27 -7.39
CA THR A 486 -17.41 24.50 -5.94
C THR A 486 -16.45 23.54 -5.22
N LYS A 487 -16.25 22.31 -5.71
CA LYS A 487 -15.24 21.38 -5.16
C LYS A 487 -13.84 22.01 -5.25
N TYR A 488 -13.45 22.42 -6.45
CA TYR A 488 -12.09 22.88 -6.75
C TYR A 488 -11.82 24.29 -6.21
N TYR A 489 -12.79 25.20 -6.35
CA TYR A 489 -12.66 26.57 -5.84
C TYR A 489 -12.49 26.59 -4.32
N ARG A 490 -13.21 25.72 -3.61
CA ARG A 490 -13.04 25.55 -2.17
C ARG A 490 -11.67 24.99 -1.80
N ALA A 491 -11.13 24.06 -2.59
CA ALA A 491 -9.85 23.43 -2.30
C ALA A 491 -8.66 24.40 -2.40
N LEU A 492 -8.76 25.41 -3.27
CA LEU A 492 -7.69 26.37 -3.58
C LEU A 492 -7.97 27.80 -3.11
N ASP A 493 -9.10 28.04 -2.43
CA ASP A 493 -9.53 29.38 -1.99
C ASP A 493 -9.67 30.38 -3.17
N TYR A 494 -10.33 29.92 -4.24
CA TYR A 494 -10.67 30.77 -5.38
C TYR A 494 -12.08 31.35 -5.19
N SER A 495 -12.27 32.61 -5.59
CA SER A 495 -13.59 33.26 -5.65
C SER A 495 -13.80 34.09 -6.92
N ILE A 496 -12.91 33.96 -7.91
CA ILE A 496 -12.95 34.69 -9.19
C ILE A 496 -12.80 33.68 -10.35
N THR A 497 -13.64 33.82 -11.39
CA THR A 497 -13.36 33.27 -12.72
C THR A 497 -12.85 34.39 -13.61
N GLY A 498 -11.60 34.30 -14.03
CA GLY A 498 -10.93 35.28 -14.88
C GLY A 498 -11.44 35.29 -16.32
N TRP A 499 -11.97 34.17 -16.83
CA TRP A 499 -12.41 34.07 -18.23
C TRP A 499 -13.61 33.13 -18.45
N VAL A 500 -14.82 33.67 -18.41
CA VAL A 500 -16.00 32.98 -18.93
C VAL A 500 -15.98 33.12 -20.46
N PHE A 501 -15.71 32.01 -21.14
CA PHE A 501 -15.61 31.89 -22.58
C PHE A 501 -16.71 31.01 -23.14
N ASP A 502 -17.28 31.40 -24.28
CA ASP A 502 -18.41 30.67 -24.89
C ASP A 502 -18.21 30.40 -26.39
N GLY A 503 -16.95 30.27 -26.83
CA GLY A 503 -16.61 29.95 -28.22
C GLY A 503 -17.29 30.88 -29.23
N ALA A 504 -18.11 30.28 -30.11
CA ALA A 504 -18.87 30.99 -31.14
C ALA A 504 -20.15 31.68 -30.63
N TYR A 505 -20.58 31.41 -29.40
CA TYR A 505 -21.83 31.94 -28.84
C TYR A 505 -21.63 33.33 -28.20
N THR A 506 -22.73 33.98 -27.84
CA THR A 506 -22.73 35.28 -27.15
C THR A 506 -23.07 35.07 -25.68
N THR A 507 -22.15 35.45 -24.79
CA THR A 507 -22.34 35.32 -23.35
C THR A 507 -23.40 36.29 -22.84
N THR A 508 -24.30 35.79 -22.00
CA THR A 508 -25.44 36.48 -21.41
C THR A 508 -25.30 36.66 -19.90
N THR A 509 -26.21 37.44 -19.33
CA THR A 509 -26.29 37.65 -17.88
C THR A 509 -26.73 36.39 -17.13
N THR A 510 -27.49 35.50 -17.79
CA THR A 510 -27.87 34.19 -17.25
C THR A 510 -26.65 33.29 -17.16
N ASP A 511 -25.81 33.26 -18.21
CA ASP A 511 -24.55 32.50 -18.22
C ASP A 511 -23.69 32.91 -17.02
N CYS A 512 -23.48 34.21 -16.83
CA CYS A 512 -22.68 34.75 -15.72
C CYS A 512 -23.30 34.45 -14.34
N SER A 513 -24.63 34.50 -14.22
CA SER A 513 -25.32 34.19 -12.95
C SER A 513 -25.09 32.75 -12.49
N ASN A 514 -24.90 31.82 -13.43
CA ASN A 514 -24.62 30.42 -13.10
C ASN A 514 -23.26 30.23 -12.39
N TYR A 515 -22.35 31.20 -12.49
CA TYR A 515 -21.04 31.18 -11.83
C TYR A 515 -21.04 31.86 -10.46
N ALA A 516 -22.04 32.70 -10.16
CA ALA A 516 -22.04 33.55 -8.98
C ALA A 516 -21.78 32.79 -7.67
N ARG A 517 -22.29 31.56 -7.54
CA ARG A 517 -22.12 30.74 -6.32
C ARG A 517 -20.66 30.52 -5.91
N PHE A 518 -19.76 30.33 -6.87
CA PHE A 518 -18.35 30.01 -6.61
C PHE A 518 -17.38 31.10 -7.10
N SER A 519 -17.87 32.04 -7.92
CA SER A 519 -17.11 33.18 -8.42
C SER A 519 -17.72 34.49 -7.96
N GLY A 520 -18.04 34.56 -6.66
CA GLY A 520 -18.72 35.70 -6.05
C GLY A 520 -17.93 36.99 -6.08
N ASP A 521 -16.60 36.93 -6.23
CA ASP A 521 -15.74 38.10 -6.26
C ASP A 521 -15.59 38.79 -7.59
N GLY A 522 -15.69 38.06 -8.69
CA GLY A 522 -15.68 38.67 -9.99
C GLY A 522 -15.70 37.68 -11.14
N LEU A 523 -16.18 38.16 -12.28
CA LEU A 523 -16.20 37.42 -13.52
C LEU A 523 -15.61 38.26 -14.65
N GLY A 524 -14.56 37.74 -15.27
CA GLY A 524 -14.08 38.23 -16.55
C GLY A 524 -14.84 37.53 -17.66
N VAL A 525 -15.32 38.27 -18.65
CA VAL A 525 -16.04 37.72 -19.81
C VAL A 525 -15.34 38.09 -21.11
N TRP A 526 -15.44 37.21 -22.11
CA TRP A 526 -14.84 37.45 -23.42
C TRP A 526 -15.59 38.52 -24.24
N SER A 527 -15.25 38.65 -25.52
CA SER A 527 -15.60 39.79 -26.35
C SER A 527 -17.07 39.85 -26.82
N SER A 528 -17.78 38.72 -26.92
CA SER A 528 -19.18 38.70 -27.36
C SER A 528 -20.12 38.62 -26.16
N ILE A 529 -20.75 39.75 -25.81
CA ILE A 529 -21.65 39.85 -24.65
C ILE A 529 -22.98 40.53 -25.04
N SER A 530 -24.06 40.18 -24.34
CA SER A 530 -25.40 40.77 -24.55
C SER A 530 -25.81 41.82 -23.50
N PHE A 531 -24.87 42.28 -22.67
CA PHE A 531 -25.13 43.19 -21.56
C PHE A 531 -24.17 44.40 -21.53
N SER A 532 -24.50 45.41 -20.73
CA SER A 532 -23.65 46.60 -20.55
C SER A 532 -22.33 46.26 -19.86
N ASN A 533 -21.22 46.82 -20.33
CA ASN A 533 -19.91 46.59 -19.73
C ASN A 533 -19.29 47.89 -19.18
N PRO A 534 -18.74 47.87 -17.95
CA PRO A 534 -18.89 46.82 -16.93
C PRO A 534 -20.30 46.81 -16.32
N MET A 535 -20.63 45.77 -15.55
CA MET A 535 -21.94 45.65 -14.89
C MET A 535 -21.83 44.96 -13.53
N LEU A 536 -22.76 45.28 -12.63
CA LEU A 536 -22.95 44.59 -11.36
C LEU A 536 -24.22 43.75 -11.42
N GLN A 537 -24.08 42.44 -11.22
CA GLN A 537 -25.20 41.51 -11.20
C GLN A 537 -25.22 40.75 -9.88
N ASN A 538 -26.27 40.93 -9.07
CA ASN A 538 -26.40 40.31 -7.74
C ASN A 538 -25.13 40.48 -6.88
N ASN A 539 -24.56 41.69 -6.88
CA ASN A 539 -23.32 42.04 -6.19
C ASN A 539 -22.03 41.38 -6.74
N VAL A 540 -22.10 40.67 -7.87
CA VAL A 540 -20.94 40.15 -8.59
C VAL A 540 -20.56 41.11 -9.72
N PRO A 541 -19.34 41.69 -9.71
CA PRO A 541 -18.86 42.57 -10.77
C PRO A 541 -18.47 41.75 -12.01
N LEU A 542 -18.97 42.17 -13.17
CA LEU A 542 -18.68 41.59 -14.49
C LEU A 542 -17.88 42.60 -15.31
N SER A 543 -16.79 42.14 -15.92
CA SER A 543 -15.94 42.98 -16.78
C SER A 543 -15.51 42.24 -18.04
N LYS A 544 -15.54 42.95 -19.17
CA LYS A 544 -15.18 42.43 -20.49
C LYS A 544 -13.68 42.56 -20.75
N ALA A 545 -13.11 41.54 -21.38
CA ALA A 545 -11.74 41.57 -21.90
C ALA A 545 -11.56 42.68 -22.96
N SER A 546 -10.36 43.26 -23.02
CA SER A 546 -9.93 44.11 -24.12
C SER A 546 -8.71 43.54 -24.84
N ASN A 547 -8.57 43.84 -26.14
CA ASN A 547 -7.44 43.39 -26.95
C ASN A 547 -6.19 44.26 -26.79
N SER A 548 -6.32 45.49 -26.28
CA SER A 548 -5.24 46.46 -26.10
C SER A 548 -5.42 47.30 -24.83
N ILE A 549 -4.32 47.60 -24.14
CA ILE A 549 -4.31 48.46 -22.94
C ILE A 549 -5.09 49.76 -23.22
N ILE A 550 -6.09 50.05 -22.38
CA ILE A 550 -6.87 51.28 -22.43
C ILE A 550 -6.01 52.45 -21.96
N ASP A 551 -6.19 53.63 -22.57
CA ASP A 551 -5.36 54.80 -22.32
C ASP A 551 -6.20 56.10 -22.38
N TYR A 552 -7.14 56.24 -21.45
CA TYR A 552 -8.03 57.40 -21.38
C TYR A 552 -7.43 58.51 -20.51
N SER A 553 -7.50 59.75 -20.97
CA SER A 553 -6.95 60.92 -20.24
C SER A 553 -7.78 61.37 -19.03
N SER A 554 -9.02 60.90 -18.88
CA SER A 554 -9.92 61.24 -17.76
C SER A 554 -11.06 60.23 -17.61
N GLY A 555 -11.76 60.27 -16.47
CA GLY A 555 -12.83 59.34 -16.13
C GLY A 555 -12.33 58.07 -15.44
N VAL A 556 -13.25 57.18 -15.08
CA VAL A 556 -12.97 55.90 -14.40
C VAL A 556 -13.23 54.77 -15.38
N HIS A 557 -12.17 54.07 -15.80
CA HIS A 557 -12.24 53.02 -16.82
C HIS A 557 -11.66 51.73 -16.30
N PHE A 558 -12.39 50.63 -16.48
CA PHE A 558 -11.98 49.29 -16.06
C PHE A 558 -11.82 48.39 -17.27
N SER A 559 -10.72 47.63 -17.31
CA SER A 559 -10.49 46.62 -18.34
C SER A 559 -9.55 45.53 -17.83
N TRP A 560 -9.64 44.33 -18.39
CA TRP A 560 -8.68 43.27 -18.12
C TRP A 560 -8.13 42.68 -19.42
N TYR A 561 -6.95 42.08 -19.30
CA TYR A 561 -6.15 41.65 -20.43
C TYR A 561 -5.63 40.24 -20.26
N ARG A 562 -5.81 39.46 -21.33
CA ARG A 562 -5.20 38.15 -21.52
C ARG A 562 -3.75 38.33 -21.95
N MET A 563 -2.79 37.93 -21.09
CA MET A 563 -1.37 37.82 -21.44
C MET A 563 -1.06 36.35 -21.67
N ASN A 564 -0.90 35.96 -22.93
CA ASN A 564 -0.74 34.57 -23.31
C ASN A 564 0.37 33.86 -22.51
N ALA A 565 0.26 32.53 -22.35
CA ALA A 565 1.09 31.73 -21.45
C ALA A 565 2.62 31.80 -21.63
N GLN A 566 3.11 32.46 -22.69
CA GLN A 566 4.54 32.71 -22.94
C GLN A 566 5.04 34.03 -22.32
N LYS A 567 4.18 34.85 -21.73
CA LYS A 567 4.59 36.08 -21.04
C LYS A 567 5.08 35.76 -19.63
N SER A 568 6.12 36.46 -19.20
CA SER A 568 6.70 36.32 -17.86
C SER A 568 6.37 37.51 -16.95
N PRO A 569 6.53 37.36 -15.62
CA PRO A 569 6.53 38.49 -14.70
C PRO A 569 7.47 39.64 -15.12
N THR A 570 8.64 39.33 -15.69
CA THR A 570 9.53 40.35 -16.27
C THR A 570 8.86 41.14 -17.39
N TYR A 571 8.11 40.47 -18.28
CA TYR A 571 7.34 41.13 -19.33
C TYR A 571 6.24 42.02 -18.76
N LEU A 572 5.49 41.53 -17.76
CA LEU A 572 4.49 42.35 -17.07
C LEU A 572 5.11 43.63 -16.50
N LYS A 573 6.25 43.51 -15.81
CA LYS A 573 6.94 44.65 -15.22
C LYS A 573 7.31 45.69 -16.28
N SER A 574 7.80 45.25 -17.44
CA SER A 574 8.13 46.12 -18.57
C SER A 574 6.90 46.89 -19.11
N ILE A 575 5.73 46.24 -19.15
CA ILE A 575 4.48 46.91 -19.52
C ILE A 575 4.12 47.93 -18.45
N THR A 576 4.10 47.55 -17.17
CA THR A 576 3.70 48.47 -16.09
C THR A 576 4.59 49.70 -16.01
N ASP A 577 5.89 49.55 -16.28
CA ASP A 577 6.85 50.66 -16.27
C ASP A 577 6.68 51.60 -17.46
N SER A 578 6.34 51.07 -18.64
CA SER A 578 6.14 51.93 -19.83
C SER A 578 4.92 52.84 -19.69
N TYR A 579 3.87 52.37 -19.01
CA TYR A 579 2.65 53.15 -18.75
C TYR A 579 2.72 54.02 -17.49
N ALA A 580 3.71 53.82 -16.61
CA ALA A 580 3.95 54.72 -15.47
C ALA A 580 4.25 56.16 -15.91
N SER A 581 4.76 56.34 -17.14
CA SER A 581 5.12 57.65 -17.71
C SER A 581 4.04 58.25 -18.64
N SER A 582 2.88 57.61 -18.82
CA SER A 582 1.89 58.06 -19.81
C SER A 582 1.14 59.34 -19.43
N GLY A 583 1.13 59.71 -18.15
CA GLY A 583 0.36 60.85 -17.63
C GLY A 583 -1.15 60.61 -17.49
N HIS A 584 -1.66 59.43 -17.84
CA HIS A 584 -3.10 59.10 -17.85
C HIS A 584 -3.57 58.23 -16.66
N ASN A 585 -2.80 58.20 -15.57
CA ASN A 585 -3.10 57.44 -14.33
C ASN A 585 -3.48 55.95 -14.58
N HIS A 586 -2.50 55.14 -15.00
CA HIS A 586 -2.67 53.69 -15.12
C HIS A 586 -2.45 53.01 -13.77
N GLN A 587 -3.41 52.18 -13.37
CA GLN A 587 -3.40 51.38 -12.15
C GLN A 587 -3.41 49.90 -12.53
N PHE A 588 -2.24 49.25 -12.51
CA PHE A 588 -2.12 47.81 -12.72
C PHE A 588 -2.32 47.08 -11.39
N LEU A 589 -3.39 46.31 -11.30
CA LEU A 589 -3.89 45.74 -10.06
C LEU A 589 -3.82 44.21 -10.09
N ASP A 590 -3.74 43.61 -8.91
CA ASP A 590 -4.16 42.22 -8.74
C ASP A 590 -5.67 42.08 -8.96
N ALA A 591 -6.11 40.86 -9.29
CA ALA A 591 -7.48 40.55 -9.68
C ALA A 591 -8.49 40.88 -8.57
N TYR A 592 -8.12 40.64 -7.31
CA TYR A 592 -9.00 40.90 -6.18
C TYR A 592 -9.17 42.40 -5.95
N THR A 593 -8.08 43.18 -5.99
CA THR A 593 -8.17 44.64 -5.94
C THR A 593 -9.00 45.19 -7.09
N TYR A 594 -8.77 44.70 -8.31
CA TYR A 594 -9.54 45.11 -9.48
C TYR A 594 -11.04 44.92 -9.29
N TYR A 595 -11.48 43.73 -8.90
CA TYR A 595 -12.91 43.43 -8.76
C TYR A 595 -13.54 44.04 -7.51
N TYR A 596 -12.82 44.18 -6.39
CA TYR A 596 -13.33 44.86 -5.19
C TYR A 596 -13.58 46.34 -5.47
N LEU A 597 -12.67 46.99 -6.21
CA LEU A 597 -12.83 48.38 -6.63
C LEU A 597 -13.95 48.53 -7.66
N LEU A 598 -14.05 47.62 -8.63
CA LEU A 598 -15.11 47.62 -9.63
C LEU A 598 -16.49 47.43 -8.98
N ARG A 599 -16.61 46.47 -8.05
CA ARG A 599 -17.85 46.26 -7.27
C ARG A 599 -18.26 47.55 -6.56
N TYR A 600 -17.33 48.19 -5.87
CA TYR A 600 -17.59 49.44 -5.15
C TYR A 600 -17.98 50.59 -6.09
N TYR A 601 -17.26 50.77 -7.21
CA TYR A 601 -17.56 51.78 -8.22
C TYR A 601 -18.98 51.65 -8.79
N LEU A 602 -19.44 50.41 -8.97
CA LEU A 602 -20.79 50.11 -9.45
C LEU A 602 -21.87 50.15 -8.36
N GLY A 603 -21.53 50.58 -7.14
CA GLY A 603 -22.46 50.71 -6.01
C GLY A 603 -22.74 49.41 -5.25
N GLY A 604 -21.90 48.38 -5.44
CA GLY A 604 -21.96 47.12 -4.69
C GLY A 604 -21.27 47.18 -3.33
N SER A 605 -21.35 46.08 -2.59
CA SER A 605 -20.81 45.93 -1.23
C SER A 605 -19.76 44.83 -1.16
N ASN A 606 -18.60 45.13 -0.58
CA ASN A 606 -17.55 44.16 -0.25
C ASN A 606 -17.73 43.57 1.17
N ASN A 607 -18.93 43.63 1.74
CA ASN A 607 -19.20 43.04 3.04
C ASN A 607 -19.48 41.53 2.91
N TYR A 608 -19.34 40.84 4.03
CA TYR A 608 -19.57 39.40 4.12
C TYR A 608 -18.64 38.60 3.18
N ARG A 609 -17.32 38.80 3.28
CA ARG A 609 -16.33 38.01 2.55
C ARG A 609 -15.37 37.34 3.52
N GLU A 610 -15.06 36.09 3.27
CA GLU A 610 -14.27 35.27 4.17
C GLU A 610 -13.34 34.31 3.43
N ALA A 611 -12.24 33.96 4.09
CA ALA A 611 -11.39 32.83 3.70
C ALA A 611 -11.21 31.87 4.88
N TRP A 612 -11.26 30.58 4.58
CA TRP A 612 -11.07 29.50 5.57
C TRP A 612 -9.58 29.20 5.70
N VAL A 613 -8.97 29.69 6.77
CA VAL A 613 -7.49 29.67 6.93
C VAL A 613 -7.00 28.29 7.37
N ASN A 614 -7.68 27.68 8.34
CA ASN A 614 -7.29 26.38 8.89
C ASN A 614 -8.43 25.78 9.71
N GLU A 615 -8.47 24.45 9.79
CA GLU A 615 -9.33 23.70 10.71
C GLU A 615 -8.70 22.34 11.08
N ASN A 616 -9.15 21.75 12.19
CA ASN A 616 -8.63 20.46 12.69
C ASN A 616 -9.72 19.39 12.87
N THR A 617 -10.72 19.38 12.00
CA THR A 617 -11.79 18.37 12.00
C THR A 617 -11.20 16.98 11.82
N PRO A 618 -11.48 16.04 12.74
CA PRO A 618 -11.08 14.65 12.54
C PRO A 618 -11.74 14.06 11.29
N ARG A 619 -10.95 13.45 10.41
CA ARG A 619 -11.46 12.70 9.25
C ARG A 619 -12.36 11.53 9.66
N ILE A 620 -12.04 10.90 10.80
CA ILE A 620 -12.79 9.75 11.33
C ILE A 620 -13.37 10.12 12.69
N MET A 621 -14.67 9.86 12.86
CA MET A 621 -15.42 10.17 14.07
C MET A 621 -16.16 8.93 14.58
N GLN A 622 -16.29 8.81 15.90
CA GLN A 622 -17.08 7.77 16.53
C GLN A 622 -18.55 8.18 16.61
N CYS A 623 -19.46 7.24 16.35
CA CYS A 623 -20.92 7.45 16.38
C CYS A 623 -21.38 8.18 17.66
N GLY A 624 -22.09 9.29 17.50
CA GLY A 624 -22.68 10.07 18.59
C GLY A 624 -21.67 10.82 19.48
N GLN A 625 -20.37 10.70 19.22
CA GLN A 625 -19.33 11.35 20.01
C GLN A 625 -19.26 12.86 19.71
N LYS A 626 -18.95 13.63 20.75
CA LYS A 626 -18.72 15.07 20.69
C LYS A 626 -17.23 15.36 20.52
N TYR A 627 -16.89 16.18 19.53
CA TYR A 627 -15.54 16.62 19.19
C TYR A 627 -15.42 18.14 19.39
N THR A 628 -14.22 18.58 19.78
CA THR A 628 -13.87 20.01 19.84
C THR A 628 -12.97 20.31 18.66
N VAL A 629 -13.45 21.16 17.75
CA VAL A 629 -12.77 21.53 16.51
C VAL A 629 -12.49 23.04 16.56
N ASN A 630 -11.28 23.44 16.21
CA ASN A 630 -10.93 24.85 16.04
C ASN A 630 -11.00 25.18 14.55
N VAL A 631 -11.76 26.22 14.21
CA VAL A 631 -11.94 26.70 12.83
C VAL A 631 -11.48 28.15 12.77
N THR A 632 -10.47 28.44 11.95
CA THR A 632 -9.91 29.78 11.79
C THR A 632 -10.37 30.40 10.48
N VAL A 633 -10.95 31.59 10.57
CA VAL A 633 -11.54 32.32 9.44
C VAL A 633 -10.92 33.70 9.37
N ARG A 634 -10.57 34.16 8.16
CA ARG A 634 -10.11 35.53 7.89
C ARG A 634 -11.25 36.37 7.35
N ASN A 635 -11.37 37.59 7.83
CA ASN A 635 -12.29 38.59 7.30
C ASN A 635 -11.69 39.23 6.05
N ASP A 636 -12.18 38.79 4.90
CA ASP A 636 -11.77 39.28 3.59
C ASP A 636 -12.69 40.42 3.10
N GLY A 637 -13.70 40.79 3.90
CA GLY A 637 -14.67 41.84 3.61
C GLY A 637 -14.25 43.22 4.11
N TRP A 638 -15.13 44.21 3.90
CA TRP A 638 -14.94 45.59 4.38
C TRP A 638 -15.74 45.91 5.65
N ASP A 639 -16.57 44.99 6.11
CA ASP A 639 -17.25 45.06 7.39
C ASP A 639 -16.34 44.62 8.55
N THR A 640 -16.66 45.02 9.78
CA THR A 640 -15.99 44.54 10.99
C THR A 640 -16.91 43.55 11.69
N TRP A 641 -16.39 42.38 12.05
CA TRP A 641 -17.19 41.36 12.72
C TRP A 641 -17.04 41.47 14.23
N SER A 642 -18.15 41.41 14.96
CA SER A 642 -18.14 41.34 16.40
C SER A 642 -19.30 40.49 16.91
N SER A 643 -19.17 40.00 18.14
CA SER A 643 -20.29 39.33 18.81
C SER A 643 -21.48 40.26 19.06
N ALA A 644 -21.24 41.57 19.21
CA ALA A 644 -22.30 42.55 19.43
C ALA A 644 -23.13 42.77 18.16
N ASP A 645 -22.48 42.73 17.00
CA ASP A 645 -23.09 42.87 15.68
C ASP A 645 -23.60 41.53 15.12
N ALA A 646 -23.77 40.54 15.99
CA ALA A 646 -24.36 39.24 15.68
C ALA A 646 -23.60 38.37 14.66
N TYR A 647 -22.29 38.58 14.48
CA TYR A 647 -21.44 37.68 13.68
C TYR A 647 -21.07 36.43 14.46
N ARG A 648 -21.34 35.28 13.85
CA ARG A 648 -21.20 33.95 14.45
C ARG A 648 -20.80 32.92 13.39
N LEU A 649 -20.41 31.75 13.84
CA LEU A 649 -20.20 30.57 13.01
C LEU A 649 -21.28 29.53 13.32
N ALA A 650 -21.72 28.77 12.32
CA ALA A 650 -22.53 27.56 12.51
C ALA A 650 -21.93 26.39 11.73
N TYR A 651 -22.39 25.17 12.04
CA TYR A 651 -22.03 23.99 11.28
C TYR A 651 -23.25 23.13 10.95
N ALA A 652 -23.19 22.43 9.83
CA ALA A 652 -24.15 21.40 9.43
C ALA A 652 -23.40 20.10 9.16
N ILE A 653 -24.00 18.95 9.51
CA ILE A 653 -23.46 17.63 9.15
C ILE A 653 -24.57 16.81 8.50
N VAL A 654 -24.38 16.50 7.23
CA VAL A 654 -25.37 15.84 6.36
C VAL A 654 -24.74 14.64 5.66
N ASN A 655 -25.54 13.72 5.14
CA ASN A 655 -25.02 12.60 4.37
C ASN A 655 -24.16 13.11 3.21
N GLN A 656 -23.12 12.36 2.83
CA GLN A 656 -22.24 12.76 1.74
C GLN A 656 -23.02 13.13 0.47
N ASN A 657 -22.61 14.20 -0.20
CA ASN A 657 -23.20 14.78 -1.40
C ASN A 657 -24.60 15.38 -1.24
N VAL A 658 -25.09 15.54 0.00
CA VAL A 658 -26.30 16.33 0.30
C VAL A 658 -25.90 17.78 0.51
N THR A 659 -26.57 18.70 -0.18
CA THR A 659 -26.42 20.13 0.09
C THR A 659 -27.19 20.49 1.37
N PRO A 660 -26.54 21.10 2.37
CA PRO A 660 -27.21 21.47 3.61
C PRO A 660 -28.23 22.60 3.36
N VAL A 661 -29.32 22.57 4.12
CA VAL A 661 -30.31 23.66 4.18
C VAL A 661 -30.18 24.43 5.50
N SER A 662 -30.75 25.62 5.60
CA SER A 662 -30.60 26.48 6.79
C SER A 662 -31.00 25.82 8.11
N SER A 663 -32.03 24.95 8.11
CA SER A 663 -32.44 24.21 9.30
C SER A 663 -31.37 23.22 9.81
N ASP A 664 -30.50 22.72 8.94
CA ASP A 664 -29.41 21.82 9.34
C ASP A 664 -28.42 22.56 10.24
N TYR A 665 -28.10 23.80 9.90
CA TYR A 665 -27.23 24.68 10.70
C TYR A 665 -27.89 25.12 12.00
N ASP A 666 -29.17 25.54 11.95
CA ASP A 666 -29.89 26.05 13.11
C ASP A 666 -30.04 25.01 14.23
N SER A 667 -30.18 23.74 13.86
CA SER A 667 -30.29 22.63 14.82
C SER A 667 -29.05 22.44 15.72
N ARG A 668 -27.91 23.04 15.36
CA ARG A 668 -26.60 22.84 16.02
C ARG A 668 -26.14 24.05 16.84
N GLY A 669 -26.90 25.15 16.81
CA GLY A 669 -26.59 26.37 17.55
C GLY A 669 -25.60 27.28 16.83
N ARG A 670 -25.07 28.27 17.57
CA ARG A 670 -24.14 29.29 17.06
C ARG A 670 -22.90 29.39 17.93
N PHE A 671 -21.76 29.60 17.28
CA PHE A 671 -20.47 29.79 17.93
C PHE A 671 -20.08 31.26 17.82
N MET A 672 -19.89 31.90 18.98
CA MET A 672 -19.71 33.34 19.09
C MET A 672 -18.24 33.72 18.93
N ILE A 673 -18.01 34.91 18.36
CA ILE A 673 -16.75 35.64 18.58
C ILE A 673 -16.68 36.00 20.09
N PRO A 674 -15.51 35.98 20.76
CA PRO A 674 -15.42 36.38 22.16
C PRO A 674 -15.92 37.82 22.40
N SER A 675 -16.56 38.05 23.55
CA SER A 675 -17.07 39.39 23.90
C SER A 675 -15.94 40.41 23.97
N GLY A 676 -16.14 41.60 23.38
CA GLY A 676 -15.13 42.67 23.30
C GLY A 676 -14.09 42.50 22.20
N VAL A 677 -14.14 41.40 21.43
CA VAL A 677 -13.28 41.21 20.25
C VAL A 677 -13.98 41.72 18.99
N SER A 678 -13.25 42.50 18.20
CA SER A 678 -13.63 42.95 16.86
C SER A 678 -12.64 42.39 15.83
N VAL A 679 -13.15 41.80 14.77
CA VAL A 679 -12.38 41.24 13.66
C VAL A 679 -12.48 42.22 12.50
N ALA A 680 -11.51 43.13 12.41
CA ALA A 680 -11.43 44.10 11.32
C ALA A 680 -11.10 43.40 9.97
N PRO A 681 -11.34 44.08 8.83
CA PRO A 681 -10.85 43.63 7.52
C PRO A 681 -9.37 43.20 7.56
N GLY A 682 -9.08 42.04 6.96
CA GLY A 682 -7.76 41.40 6.93
C GLY A 682 -7.37 40.64 8.21
N GLN A 683 -8.14 40.75 9.31
CA GLN A 683 -7.87 40.01 10.55
C GLN A 683 -8.52 38.62 10.54
N SER A 684 -7.99 37.70 11.36
CA SER A 684 -8.55 36.36 11.55
C SER A 684 -9.10 36.16 12.97
N THR A 685 -10.06 35.25 13.08
CA THR A 685 -10.58 34.77 14.37
C THR A 685 -10.67 33.24 14.35
N THR A 686 -10.47 32.61 15.51
CA THR A 686 -10.60 31.16 15.67
C THR A 686 -11.82 30.84 16.53
N PHE A 687 -12.72 30.03 16.00
CA PHE A 687 -13.89 29.51 16.71
C PHE A 687 -13.58 28.14 17.28
N THR A 688 -13.87 27.93 18.56
CA THR A 688 -13.90 26.60 19.16
C THR A 688 -15.31 26.02 19.02
N VAL A 689 -15.46 25.16 18.01
CA VAL A 689 -16.71 24.54 17.60
C VAL A 689 -16.86 23.18 18.26
N SER A 690 -18.05 22.89 18.76
CA SER A 690 -18.34 21.59 19.33
C SER A 690 -19.25 20.75 18.43
N VAL A 691 -18.61 19.89 17.65
CA VAL A 691 -19.25 19.06 16.62
C VAL A 691 -19.72 17.74 17.25
N ILE A 692 -20.97 17.37 17.01
CA ILE A 692 -21.51 16.06 17.41
C ILE A 692 -21.62 15.17 16.18
N ALA A 693 -20.91 14.04 16.18
CA ALA A 693 -20.97 13.06 15.11
C ALA A 693 -22.37 12.40 15.04
N PRO A 694 -22.88 12.11 13.83
CA PRO A 694 -24.06 11.28 13.64
C PRO A 694 -24.03 9.99 14.47
N SER A 695 -25.20 9.51 14.90
CA SER A 695 -25.31 8.26 15.66
C SER A 695 -25.24 7.00 14.79
N THR A 696 -25.22 7.17 13.47
CA THR A 696 -25.24 6.08 12.49
C THR A 696 -23.91 6.08 11.73
N PRO A 697 -23.28 4.91 11.55
CA PRO A 697 -22.09 4.81 10.71
C PRO A 697 -22.38 5.21 9.26
N GLY A 698 -21.40 5.84 8.61
CA GLY A 698 -21.49 6.26 7.21
C GLY A 698 -20.54 7.41 6.88
N THR A 699 -20.55 7.83 5.63
CA THR A 699 -19.79 9.00 5.16
C THR A 699 -20.69 10.23 5.14
N TYR A 700 -20.21 11.30 5.74
CA TYR A 700 -20.92 12.56 5.91
C TYR A 700 -20.09 13.72 5.42
N ASP A 701 -20.76 14.80 5.02
CA ASP A 701 -20.12 16.08 4.74
C ASP A 701 -20.43 17.04 5.90
N LEU A 702 -19.37 17.52 6.55
CA LEU A 702 -19.41 18.57 7.57
C LEU A 702 -19.15 19.92 6.91
N TYR A 703 -20.09 20.85 7.09
CA TYR A 703 -20.02 22.20 6.56
C TYR A 703 -19.86 23.21 7.69
N TYR A 704 -19.04 24.23 7.47
CA TYR A 704 -18.99 25.43 8.30
C TYR A 704 -19.38 26.64 7.46
N ASP A 705 -20.23 27.49 7.99
CA ASP A 705 -20.65 28.73 7.35
C ASP A 705 -20.70 29.86 8.38
N MET A 706 -20.23 31.03 7.97
CA MET A 706 -20.35 32.24 8.76
C MET A 706 -21.77 32.80 8.62
N VAL A 707 -22.25 33.48 9.65
CA VAL A 707 -23.58 34.08 9.66
C VAL A 707 -23.60 35.37 10.46
N GLN A 708 -24.31 36.37 9.96
CA GLN A 708 -24.78 37.47 10.78
C GLN A 708 -26.24 37.19 11.15
N ASP A 709 -26.51 36.72 12.37
CA ASP A 709 -27.86 36.26 12.70
C ASP A 709 -28.89 37.39 12.61
N GLY A 710 -30.07 37.03 12.11
CA GLY A 710 -31.13 37.98 11.82
C GLY A 710 -30.94 38.72 10.49
N HIS A 711 -29.81 38.54 9.81
CA HIS A 711 -29.49 39.21 8.54
C HIS A 711 -29.24 38.24 7.38
N THR A 712 -28.12 37.52 7.36
CA THR A 712 -27.75 36.65 6.22
C THR A 712 -26.67 35.63 6.59
N TRP A 713 -26.68 34.51 5.87
CA TRP A 713 -25.54 33.60 5.75
C TRP A 713 -24.52 34.18 4.76
N PHE A 714 -23.23 33.87 4.94
CA PHE A 714 -22.19 34.28 4.00
C PHE A 714 -22.27 33.50 2.69
N SER A 715 -22.66 32.22 2.74
CA SER A 715 -22.99 31.43 1.54
C SER A 715 -24.09 32.05 0.66
N ALA A 716 -25.09 32.70 1.28
CA ALA A 716 -26.14 33.44 0.58
C ALA A 716 -25.64 34.76 -0.03
N LYS A 717 -24.38 35.14 0.26
CA LYS A 717 -23.66 36.28 -0.33
C LYS A 717 -22.58 35.83 -1.32
N ASN A 718 -22.74 34.65 -1.93
CA ASN A 718 -21.86 34.10 -2.95
C ASN A 718 -20.45 33.75 -2.42
N ASN A 719 -20.35 33.31 -1.16
CA ASN A 719 -19.12 32.73 -0.63
C ASN A 719 -19.26 31.21 -0.53
N LEU A 720 -18.13 30.52 -0.45
CA LEU A 720 -18.09 29.08 -0.30
C LEU A 720 -17.97 28.71 1.18
N GLU A 721 -18.87 27.84 1.63
CA GLU A 721 -18.78 27.22 2.95
C GLU A 721 -17.51 26.37 3.03
N CYS A 722 -16.89 26.23 4.21
CA CYS A 722 -15.89 25.18 4.39
C CYS A 722 -16.59 23.83 4.38
N LYS A 723 -15.98 22.82 3.76
CA LYS A 723 -16.51 21.46 3.68
C LYS A 723 -15.41 20.46 4.03
N LYS A 724 -15.72 19.49 4.89
CA LYS A 724 -14.87 18.33 5.20
C LYS A 724 -15.68 17.05 5.13
N THR A 725 -15.18 16.08 4.36
CA THR A 725 -15.74 14.73 4.35
C THR A 725 -15.28 13.99 5.60
N VAL A 726 -16.22 13.42 6.36
CA VAL A 726 -15.93 12.67 7.59
C VAL A 726 -16.54 11.27 7.53
N ILE A 727 -15.79 10.28 8.00
CA ILE A 727 -16.25 8.91 8.15
C ILE A 727 -16.68 8.70 9.59
N VAL A 728 -17.95 8.34 9.78
CA VAL A 728 -18.51 8.06 11.11
C VAL A 728 -18.59 6.55 11.28
N ALA A 729 -18.05 6.03 12.37
CA ALA A 729 -17.96 4.60 12.64
C ALA A 729 -18.33 4.27 14.09
N ASN A 730 -18.83 3.05 14.33
CA ASN A 730 -19.04 2.57 15.71
C ASN A 730 -17.70 2.44 16.45
N ASP A 731 -16.66 1.99 15.74
CA ASP A 731 -15.28 1.91 16.18
C ASP A 731 -14.35 2.54 15.12
N PRO A 732 -13.74 3.70 15.39
CA PRO A 732 -12.78 4.31 14.48
C PRO A 732 -11.58 3.41 14.11
N MET A 733 -11.22 2.44 14.96
CA MET A 733 -10.12 1.51 14.71
C MET A 733 -10.48 0.43 13.67
N SER A 734 -11.74 0.35 13.24
CA SER A 734 -12.15 -0.57 12.17
C SER A 734 -12.12 0.06 10.78
N ILE A 735 -11.80 1.36 10.69
CA ILE A 735 -11.74 2.07 9.42
C ILE A 735 -10.33 1.91 8.85
N ASP A 736 -10.30 1.25 7.71
CA ASP A 736 -9.14 0.97 6.88
C ASP A 736 -9.62 1.21 5.44
N THR A 737 -9.44 2.44 4.95
CA THR A 737 -9.99 2.89 3.68
C THR A 737 -9.16 2.47 2.48
N ASP A 738 -7.89 2.14 2.70
CA ASP A 738 -6.99 1.66 1.66
C ASP A 738 -6.85 0.12 1.66
N GLY A 739 -7.32 -0.54 2.70
CA GLY A 739 -7.41 -2.00 2.84
C GLY A 739 -6.07 -2.64 3.20
N ASP A 740 -5.11 -1.88 3.73
CA ASP A 740 -3.75 -2.34 4.00
C ASP A 740 -3.63 -3.15 5.31
N GLY A 741 -4.70 -3.19 6.11
CA GLY A 741 -4.80 -3.85 7.40
C GLY A 741 -4.45 -2.95 8.59
N THR A 742 -4.00 -1.72 8.34
CA THR A 742 -3.72 -0.69 9.34
C THR A 742 -4.91 0.26 9.42
N PRO A 743 -5.46 0.53 10.62
CA PRO A 743 -6.54 1.50 10.72
C PRO A 743 -6.07 2.90 10.34
N ASP A 744 -6.81 3.60 9.50
CA ASP A 744 -6.54 4.97 9.05
C ASP A 744 -6.21 5.93 10.22
N VAL A 745 -6.85 5.76 11.38
CA VAL A 745 -6.59 6.59 12.58
C VAL A 745 -5.17 6.42 13.12
N VAL A 746 -4.57 5.25 12.92
CA VAL A 746 -3.17 4.95 13.27
C VAL A 746 -2.23 5.56 12.23
N GLU A 747 -2.54 5.41 10.95
CA GLU A 747 -1.75 6.00 9.86
C GLU A 747 -1.74 7.53 9.93
N GLN A 748 -2.88 8.13 10.25
CA GLN A 748 -3.00 9.58 10.45
C GLN A 748 -2.11 10.07 11.59
N ALA A 749 -2.03 9.31 12.68
CA ALA A 749 -1.14 9.64 13.80
C ALA A 749 0.35 9.46 13.45
N GLY A 750 0.67 8.54 12.54
CA GLY A 750 2.02 8.30 12.01
C GLY A 750 2.46 9.28 10.92
N GLY A 751 1.51 10.01 10.31
CA GLY A 751 1.77 10.82 9.11
C GLY A 751 1.82 10.00 7.81
N ASP A 752 1.31 8.76 7.88
CA ASP A 752 1.33 7.78 6.79
C ASP A 752 -0.02 7.68 6.07
N LEU A 753 -1.05 8.36 6.57
CA LEU A 753 -2.38 8.36 5.95
C LEU A 753 -2.24 8.74 4.47
N TYR A 754 -2.87 7.96 3.59
CA TYR A 754 -2.80 8.04 2.11
C TYR A 754 -1.61 7.31 1.49
N TRP A 755 -0.73 6.73 2.30
CA TRP A 755 0.44 6.00 1.83
C TRP A 755 0.38 4.57 2.37
N HIS A 756 0.26 3.60 1.47
CA HIS A 756 0.29 2.18 1.80
C HIS A 756 1.64 1.82 2.45
N ALA A 757 1.74 1.98 3.78
CA ALA A 757 2.89 1.55 4.56
C ALA A 757 2.97 0.02 4.59
N GLY A 758 1.84 -0.66 4.30
CA GLY A 758 1.74 -2.10 4.10
C GLY A 758 2.79 -2.66 3.14
N ASP A 759 3.17 -1.98 2.05
CA ASP A 759 3.95 -2.63 0.99
C ASP A 759 5.47 -2.60 1.16
N ASN A 760 5.91 -2.37 2.38
CA ASN A 760 7.11 -3.05 2.88
C ASN A 760 6.86 -4.54 3.18
N TYR A 761 5.75 -5.13 2.73
CA TYR A 761 5.63 -6.58 2.62
C TYR A 761 6.85 -7.09 1.84
N ALA A 762 7.65 -7.91 2.49
CA ALA A 762 8.71 -8.65 1.83
C ALA A 762 8.05 -9.34 0.62
N LEU A 763 8.45 -8.94 -0.58
CA LEU A 763 7.91 -9.50 -1.83
C LEU A 763 8.17 -11.00 -1.92
N GLY A 764 9.12 -11.52 -1.12
CA GLY A 764 9.40 -12.94 -0.96
C GLY A 764 8.55 -13.59 0.12
N PRO A 765 8.32 -14.92 0.02
CA PRO A 765 7.58 -15.68 1.02
C PRO A 765 8.13 -15.51 2.43
N THR A 766 7.29 -15.80 3.43
CA THR A 766 7.75 -15.93 4.82
C THR A 766 8.89 -16.94 4.95
N LEU A 767 9.72 -16.75 5.98
CA LEU A 767 10.78 -17.70 6.30
C LEU A 767 10.16 -19.10 6.50
N PRO A 768 10.63 -20.15 5.79
CA PRO A 768 10.23 -21.52 6.09
C PRO A 768 10.58 -21.87 7.53
N SER A 769 9.96 -22.91 8.11
CA SER A 769 10.45 -23.38 9.40
C SER A 769 11.90 -23.85 9.27
N MET A 770 12.65 -23.74 10.37
CA MET A 770 13.98 -24.34 10.43
C MET A 770 13.91 -25.80 9.98
N PRO A 771 14.77 -26.25 9.03
CA PRO A 771 14.80 -27.65 8.66
C PRO A 771 15.14 -28.50 9.88
N THR A 772 14.39 -29.58 10.05
CA THR A 772 14.47 -30.54 11.15
C THR A 772 14.81 -31.92 10.61
N ASP A 773 15.48 -32.71 11.43
CA ASP A 773 15.83 -34.10 11.15
C ASP A 773 15.38 -34.99 12.33
N ILE A 774 15.93 -36.20 12.44
CA ILE A 774 15.53 -37.18 13.47
C ILE A 774 16.18 -36.94 14.84
N GLY A 775 17.03 -35.92 14.98
CA GLY A 775 17.68 -35.52 16.23
C GLY A 775 19.18 -35.26 16.06
N ALA A 776 19.89 -35.03 17.17
CA ALA A 776 21.31 -34.67 17.14
C ALA A 776 22.23 -35.74 16.50
N PHE A 777 21.83 -37.01 16.54
CA PHE A 777 22.61 -38.13 16.02
C PHE A 777 21.74 -39.11 15.21
N THR A 778 22.36 -39.81 14.27
CA THR A 778 21.74 -40.92 13.52
C THR A 778 22.74 -42.00 13.19
N ASN A 779 22.32 -43.26 13.21
CA ASN A 779 23.10 -44.38 12.68
C ASN A 779 22.80 -44.70 11.20
N SER A 780 22.04 -43.84 10.53
CA SER A 780 21.76 -43.95 9.10
C SER A 780 22.72 -43.09 8.27
N THR A 781 23.22 -43.65 7.17
CA THR A 781 23.97 -42.89 6.15
C THR A 781 23.06 -42.11 5.19
N SER A 782 21.77 -42.10 5.45
CA SER A 782 20.78 -41.28 4.75
C SER A 782 20.05 -40.39 5.75
N ILE A 783 20.07 -39.09 5.49
CA ILE A 783 19.46 -38.06 6.35
C ILE A 783 18.33 -37.39 5.57
N ARG A 784 17.16 -37.31 6.20
CA ARG A 784 16.01 -36.57 5.67
C ARG A 784 15.79 -35.32 6.51
N PHE A 785 15.98 -34.17 5.89
CA PHE A 785 15.57 -32.88 6.45
C PHE A 785 14.13 -32.60 6.05
N ASN A 786 13.31 -32.11 6.97
CA ASN A 786 11.92 -31.71 6.74
C ASN A 786 11.71 -30.30 7.28
N TRP A 787 10.91 -29.50 6.60
CA TRP A 787 10.46 -28.19 7.07
C TRP A 787 8.95 -28.08 6.92
N SER A 788 8.34 -27.09 7.54
CA SER A 788 6.95 -26.74 7.30
C SER A 788 6.85 -25.77 6.12
N ALA A 789 5.74 -25.82 5.39
CA ALA A 789 5.51 -24.94 4.27
C ALA A 789 5.60 -23.47 4.70
N ALA A 790 6.34 -22.68 3.94
CA ALA A 790 6.25 -21.22 4.01
C ALA A 790 4.87 -20.79 3.52
N SER A 791 4.44 -19.62 4.00
CA SER A 791 3.24 -18.94 3.51
C SER A 791 3.61 -17.62 2.87
N ASP A 792 2.75 -17.13 2.00
CA ASP A 792 2.84 -15.81 1.43
C ASP A 792 1.41 -15.27 1.35
N SER A 793 1.21 -14.04 1.84
CA SER A 793 -0.12 -13.44 1.98
C SER A 793 -0.67 -12.92 0.65
N ARG A 794 0.20 -12.73 -0.36
CA ARG A 794 -0.17 -12.19 -1.68
C ARG A 794 0.02 -13.18 -2.81
N PHE A 795 1.00 -14.06 -2.68
CA PHE A 795 1.41 -15.00 -3.71
C PHE A 795 1.32 -16.44 -3.23
N ASN A 796 1.32 -17.39 -4.16
CA ASN A 796 1.46 -18.79 -3.78
C ASN A 796 2.95 -19.13 -3.68
N VAL A 797 3.35 -19.84 -2.63
CA VAL A 797 4.68 -20.45 -2.59
C VAL A 797 4.73 -21.59 -3.62
N VAL A 798 5.59 -21.46 -4.62
CA VAL A 798 5.72 -22.42 -5.73
C VAL A 798 6.88 -23.39 -5.57
N GLY A 799 7.81 -23.10 -4.66
CA GLY A 799 8.90 -24.03 -4.36
C GLY A 799 9.93 -23.51 -3.37
N TYR A 800 11.04 -24.24 -3.29
CA TYR A 800 12.15 -23.93 -2.40
C TYR A 800 13.50 -24.09 -3.09
N TYR A 801 14.46 -23.23 -2.73
CA TYR A 801 15.87 -23.49 -2.92
C TYR A 801 16.44 -24.13 -1.66
N CYS A 802 17.23 -25.18 -1.83
CA CYS A 802 17.82 -25.96 -0.75
C CYS A 802 19.32 -26.12 -0.99
N ARG A 803 20.10 -25.93 0.07
CA ARG A 803 21.50 -26.29 0.11
C ARG A 803 21.82 -27.17 1.33
N VAL A 804 22.72 -28.11 1.16
CA VAL A 804 23.21 -28.98 2.24
C VAL A 804 24.72 -28.90 2.26
N GLY A 805 25.29 -28.76 3.47
CA GLY A 805 26.72 -28.72 3.65
C GLY A 805 27.20 -29.31 4.98
N THR A 806 28.52 -29.39 5.12
CA THR A 806 29.20 -29.91 6.33
C THR A 806 29.52 -28.84 7.36
N THR A 807 29.21 -27.58 7.04
CA THR A 807 29.21 -26.43 7.94
C THR A 807 27.86 -25.71 7.90
N PRO A 808 27.46 -24.97 8.94
CA PRO A 808 26.24 -24.15 8.89
C PRO A 808 26.22 -23.23 7.67
N GLY A 809 25.16 -23.30 6.87
CA GLY A 809 25.01 -22.51 5.63
C GLY A 809 25.83 -23.00 4.42
N GLY A 810 26.61 -24.08 4.56
CA GLY A 810 27.39 -24.66 3.47
C GLY A 810 26.52 -25.30 2.37
N ASN A 811 27.13 -25.52 1.21
CA ASN A 811 26.49 -26.11 0.02
C ASN A 811 27.36 -27.20 -0.65
N ASP A 812 28.35 -27.74 0.08
CA ASP A 812 29.32 -28.73 -0.41
C ASP A 812 28.73 -30.13 -0.65
N VAL A 813 27.48 -30.38 -0.24
CA VAL A 813 26.78 -31.66 -0.43
C VAL A 813 25.64 -31.56 -1.45
N PHE A 814 24.89 -30.45 -1.45
CA PHE A 814 23.80 -30.18 -2.40
C PHE A 814 23.55 -28.68 -2.52
N ASP A 815 23.18 -28.20 -3.71
CA ASP A 815 22.72 -26.82 -3.96
C ASP A 815 21.75 -26.82 -5.15
N GLY A 816 20.50 -26.40 -4.94
CA GLY A 816 19.53 -26.30 -6.04
C GLY A 816 18.07 -26.12 -5.63
N TYR A 817 17.23 -25.98 -6.65
CA TYR A 817 15.77 -25.91 -6.52
C TYR A 817 15.18 -27.30 -6.27
N VAL A 818 14.16 -27.40 -5.40
CA VAL A 818 13.56 -28.68 -4.97
C VAL A 818 12.03 -28.74 -5.14
N ASP A 819 11.43 -27.92 -6.01
CA ASP A 819 9.97 -27.82 -6.19
C ASP A 819 9.22 -27.46 -4.89
N ASN A 820 7.88 -27.51 -4.90
CA ASN A 820 7.03 -27.27 -3.73
C ASN A 820 6.96 -28.48 -2.79
N VAL A 821 8.13 -29.00 -2.41
CA VAL A 821 8.25 -30.07 -1.42
C VAL A 821 8.83 -29.52 -0.12
N CYS A 822 8.42 -30.11 0.99
CA CYS A 822 8.82 -29.69 2.33
C CYS A 822 9.89 -30.60 2.94
N TYR A 823 10.75 -31.19 2.10
CA TYR A 823 11.81 -32.08 2.56
C TYR A 823 12.99 -32.17 1.58
N LYS A 824 14.16 -32.57 2.10
CA LYS A 824 15.32 -32.99 1.32
C LYS A 824 15.90 -34.26 1.91
N LEU A 825 16.04 -35.30 1.07
CA LEU A 825 16.78 -36.52 1.40
C LEU A 825 18.19 -36.43 0.81
N ILE A 826 19.20 -36.68 1.63
CA ILE A 826 20.59 -36.91 1.22
C ILE A 826 21.02 -38.32 1.61
N SER A 827 21.92 -38.91 0.83
CA SER A 827 22.43 -40.27 1.01
C SER A 827 23.95 -40.28 0.88
N GLY A 828 24.60 -41.34 1.41
CA GLY A 828 26.06 -41.46 1.40
C GLY A 828 26.75 -40.59 2.46
N CYS A 829 26.04 -40.31 3.56
CA CYS A 829 26.57 -39.52 4.67
C CYS A 829 27.64 -40.31 5.43
N VAL A 830 28.69 -39.62 5.88
CA VAL A 830 29.91 -40.23 6.43
C VAL A 830 29.87 -40.25 7.95
N ASN A 831 30.26 -41.38 8.55
CA ASN A 831 30.39 -41.52 10.00
C ASN A 831 31.32 -40.44 10.61
N GLY A 832 30.93 -39.87 11.75
CA GLY A 832 31.64 -38.80 12.45
C GLY A 832 31.50 -37.41 11.82
N ARG A 833 30.67 -37.25 10.78
CA ARG A 833 30.47 -35.97 10.10
C ARG A 833 29.08 -35.40 10.38
N THR A 834 29.02 -34.09 10.59
CA THR A 834 27.78 -33.33 10.81
C THR A 834 27.31 -32.71 9.50
N TYR A 835 26.00 -32.75 9.25
CA TYR A 835 25.37 -32.21 8.05
C TYR A 835 24.32 -31.16 8.43
N TYR A 836 24.29 -30.06 7.68
CA TYR A 836 23.37 -28.93 7.87
C TYR A 836 22.57 -28.72 6.59
N CYS A 837 21.28 -28.45 6.72
CA CYS A 837 20.40 -28.08 5.61
C CYS A 837 20.00 -26.62 5.74
N SER A 838 20.11 -25.84 4.67
CA SER A 838 19.51 -24.52 4.57
C SER A 838 18.45 -24.49 3.48
N VAL A 839 17.35 -23.80 3.75
CA VAL A 839 16.22 -23.67 2.81
C VAL A 839 15.72 -22.23 2.75
N GLN A 840 15.27 -21.79 1.58
CA GLN A 840 14.50 -20.55 1.37
C GLN A 840 13.36 -20.82 0.38
N ALA A 841 12.22 -20.15 0.57
CA ALA A 841 11.04 -20.31 -0.28
C ALA A 841 11.08 -19.36 -1.49
N VAL A 842 10.34 -19.71 -2.56
CA VAL A 842 10.07 -18.86 -3.72
C VAL A 842 8.57 -18.86 -4.04
N ASN A 843 8.02 -17.70 -4.41
CA ASN A 843 6.61 -17.57 -4.81
C ASN A 843 6.37 -17.55 -6.32
N ASP A 844 5.10 -17.60 -6.74
CA ASP A 844 4.66 -17.60 -8.15
C ASP A 844 4.99 -16.29 -8.90
N ALA A 845 5.30 -15.21 -8.17
CA ALA A 845 5.85 -13.97 -8.70
C ALA A 845 7.38 -14.00 -8.88
N GLY A 846 8.07 -15.06 -8.42
CA GLY A 846 9.52 -15.27 -8.60
C GLY A 846 10.40 -14.68 -7.49
N TYR A 847 9.82 -14.16 -6.41
CA TYR A 847 10.56 -13.62 -5.28
C TYR A 847 11.02 -14.69 -4.31
N VAL A 848 12.25 -14.55 -3.80
CA VAL A 848 12.87 -15.47 -2.85
C VAL A 848 12.87 -14.91 -1.42
N GLY A 849 12.56 -15.76 -0.44
CA GLY A 849 12.66 -15.45 0.97
C GLY A 849 14.10 -15.53 1.51
N SER A 850 14.27 -15.36 2.81
CA SER A 850 15.58 -15.53 3.47
C SER A 850 15.94 -17.01 3.69
N TRP A 851 17.24 -17.31 3.80
CA TRP A 851 17.72 -18.64 4.18
C TRP A 851 17.48 -18.93 5.66
N CYS A 852 16.99 -20.12 5.96
CA CYS A 852 16.97 -20.70 7.31
C CYS A 852 17.81 -21.98 7.33
N THR A 853 18.67 -22.15 8.35
CA THR A 853 19.62 -23.27 8.46
C THR A 853 19.30 -24.14 9.67
N SER A 854 19.37 -25.47 9.54
CA SER A 854 19.18 -26.45 10.62
C SER A 854 20.24 -26.35 11.72
N ASP A 855 19.96 -26.95 12.88
CA ASP A 855 20.93 -27.16 13.98
C ASP A 855 21.98 -28.24 13.64
N GLY A 856 21.64 -29.14 12.71
CA GLY A 856 22.56 -30.10 12.11
C GLY A 856 22.59 -31.44 12.84
N ILE A 857 22.90 -32.49 12.09
CA ILE A 857 22.84 -33.88 12.56
C ILE A 857 24.15 -34.60 12.28
N THR A 858 24.65 -35.33 13.28
CA THR A 858 25.90 -36.08 13.19
C THR A 858 25.62 -37.56 12.94
N VAL A 859 26.29 -38.13 11.93
CA VAL A 859 26.18 -39.57 11.65
C VAL A 859 27.11 -40.33 12.60
N ASP A 860 26.55 -41.27 13.36
CA ASP A 860 27.27 -42.20 14.21
C ASP A 860 26.80 -43.64 13.96
N THR A 861 27.59 -44.37 13.18
CA THR A 861 27.40 -45.80 12.91
C THR A 861 28.28 -46.69 13.80
N GLY A 862 28.98 -46.11 14.77
CA GLY A 862 29.84 -46.84 15.71
C GLY A 862 29.00 -47.57 16.75
N MET A 863 29.34 -48.81 17.08
CA MET A 863 28.69 -49.50 18.20
C MET A 863 29.30 -49.03 19.53
N PRO A 864 28.49 -48.84 20.59
CA PRO A 864 29.02 -48.51 21.90
C PRO A 864 29.86 -49.66 22.47
N GLY A 865 30.78 -49.32 23.37
CA GLY A 865 31.61 -50.29 24.08
C GLY A 865 30.81 -51.29 24.93
N THR A 866 31.44 -52.40 25.30
CA THR A 866 30.83 -53.40 26.18
C THR A 866 30.84 -52.89 27.63
N PRO A 867 29.72 -52.93 28.38
CA PRO A 867 29.71 -52.54 29.80
C PRO A 867 30.53 -53.52 30.66
N GLY A 868 30.81 -53.13 31.90
CA GLY A 868 31.47 -54.02 32.87
C GLY A 868 30.62 -55.24 33.23
N ILE A 869 31.28 -56.28 33.73
CA ILE A 869 30.61 -57.50 34.21
C ILE A 869 29.70 -57.12 35.39
N PRO A 870 28.39 -57.49 35.37
CA PRO A 870 27.52 -57.26 36.51
C PRO A 870 28.01 -58.00 37.77
N VAL A 871 27.99 -57.32 38.91
CA VAL A 871 28.30 -57.86 40.24
C VAL A 871 27.06 -57.82 41.13
N ASP A 872 26.96 -58.75 42.07
CA ASP A 872 25.85 -58.87 43.03
C ASP A 872 26.32 -58.79 44.49
N GLU A 873 25.47 -59.14 45.45
CA GLU A 873 25.70 -58.97 46.90
C GLU A 873 26.56 -60.08 47.52
N GLY A 874 27.08 -61.01 46.71
CA GLY A 874 27.94 -62.12 47.14
C GLY A 874 27.34 -63.48 46.77
N LEU A 875 27.85 -64.55 47.37
CA LEU A 875 27.50 -65.89 46.91
C LEU A 875 26.08 -66.36 47.22
N VAL A 876 25.49 -65.84 48.30
CA VAL A 876 24.18 -66.27 48.78
C VAL A 876 23.45 -65.14 49.50
N THR A 877 22.13 -65.10 49.35
CA THR A 877 21.28 -64.12 50.04
C THR A 877 20.05 -64.79 50.63
N GLY A 878 19.58 -64.22 51.75
CA GLY A 878 18.29 -64.54 52.37
C GLY A 878 17.16 -63.64 51.90
N SER A 879 17.50 -62.58 51.15
CA SER A 879 16.53 -61.66 50.61
C SER A 879 15.82 -62.27 49.40
N GLN A 880 14.51 -62.07 49.30
CA GLN A 880 13.75 -62.38 48.07
C GLN A 880 13.91 -61.29 46.99
N SER A 881 14.92 -60.43 47.13
CA SER A 881 15.34 -59.48 46.11
C SER A 881 16.84 -59.53 45.90
N VAL A 882 17.28 -59.51 44.64
CA VAL A 882 18.70 -59.45 44.26
C VAL A 882 18.94 -58.22 43.39
N THR A 883 20.00 -57.47 43.69
CA THR A 883 20.45 -56.31 42.91
C THR A 883 21.77 -56.60 42.20
N PHE A 884 21.79 -56.45 40.88
CA PHE A 884 23.00 -56.48 40.06
C PHE A 884 23.48 -55.04 39.77
N LYS A 885 24.78 -54.81 39.80
CA LYS A 885 25.44 -53.51 39.50
C LYS A 885 26.54 -53.69 38.45
N TRP A 886 26.74 -52.73 37.54
CA TRP A 886 27.80 -52.79 36.52
C TRP A 886 28.48 -51.43 36.30
N THR A 887 29.69 -51.43 35.75
CA THR A 887 30.37 -50.19 35.33
C THR A 887 29.91 -49.76 33.93
N PRO A 888 29.83 -48.45 33.65
CA PRO A 888 29.30 -47.94 32.40
C PRO A 888 30.15 -48.36 31.18
N ALA A 889 29.50 -48.46 30.03
CA ALA A 889 30.16 -48.52 28.73
C ALA A 889 30.62 -47.12 28.28
N THR A 890 31.49 -47.07 27.27
CA THR A 890 31.93 -45.82 26.63
C THR A 890 31.51 -45.79 25.17
N ASP A 891 31.06 -44.64 24.71
CA ASP A 891 30.94 -44.29 23.30
C ASP A 891 31.46 -42.85 23.13
N THR A 892 32.38 -42.63 22.18
CA THR A 892 33.09 -41.36 22.05
C THR A 892 32.41 -40.36 21.11
N LEU A 893 31.40 -40.77 20.34
CA LEU A 893 30.77 -39.92 19.34
C LEU A 893 29.39 -39.44 19.79
N SER A 894 28.44 -40.35 20.01
CA SER A 894 27.08 -40.02 20.47
C SER A 894 26.88 -40.25 21.97
N GLY A 895 27.74 -41.02 22.63
CA GLY A 895 27.63 -41.33 24.06
C GLY A 895 26.51 -42.32 24.38
N ILE A 896 26.46 -42.81 25.63
CA ILE A 896 25.52 -43.87 26.02
C ILE A 896 24.13 -43.31 26.35
N ASN A 897 23.10 -43.87 25.73
CA ASN A 897 21.70 -43.54 25.95
C ASN A 897 21.05 -44.40 27.04
N SER A 898 21.23 -45.72 26.97
CA SER A 898 20.58 -46.66 27.88
C SER A 898 21.26 -48.02 27.90
N TYR A 899 20.83 -48.89 28.82
CA TYR A 899 21.29 -50.27 28.89
C TYR A 899 20.12 -51.25 28.68
N ASN A 900 20.42 -52.38 28.04
CA ASN A 900 19.56 -53.55 28.03
C ASN A 900 20.13 -54.59 28.98
N CYS A 901 19.27 -55.22 29.78
CA CYS A 901 19.65 -56.20 30.79
C CYS A 901 18.89 -57.51 30.55
N ARG A 902 19.59 -58.64 30.71
CA ARG A 902 19.00 -59.97 30.77
C ARG A 902 19.42 -60.69 32.05
N ILE A 903 18.48 -61.35 32.70
CA ILE A 903 18.70 -62.11 33.93
C ILE A 903 18.07 -63.49 33.78
N GLY A 904 18.77 -64.52 34.21
CA GLY A 904 18.32 -65.91 34.10
C GLY A 904 18.78 -66.83 35.22
N THR A 905 18.27 -68.05 35.22
CA THR A 905 18.63 -69.08 36.22
C THR A 905 19.90 -69.88 35.87
N TYR A 906 20.49 -69.59 34.71
CA TYR A 906 21.78 -70.10 34.24
C TYR A 906 22.60 -68.97 33.59
N SER A 907 23.92 -69.15 33.48
CA SER A 907 24.82 -68.12 32.93
C SER A 907 24.42 -67.71 31.52
N GLY A 908 24.24 -66.40 31.30
CA GLY A 908 23.77 -65.82 30.03
C GLY A 908 22.27 -65.99 29.75
N GLY A 909 21.50 -66.59 30.65
CA GLY A 909 20.05 -66.78 30.52
C GLY A 909 19.25 -65.47 30.59
N SER A 910 17.99 -65.54 30.14
CA SER A 910 17.06 -64.41 30.12
C SER A 910 15.64 -64.80 30.55
N ASP A 911 15.49 -65.97 31.16
CA ASP A 911 14.23 -66.58 31.59
C ASP A 911 13.56 -65.83 32.76
N VAL A 912 14.29 -64.92 33.42
CA VAL A 912 13.80 -64.14 34.56
C VAL A 912 13.50 -62.70 34.17
N PHE A 913 14.38 -62.06 33.39
CA PHE A 913 14.17 -60.72 32.86
C PHE A 913 14.90 -60.55 31.52
N SER A 914 14.30 -59.80 30.60
CA SER A 914 14.95 -59.34 29.36
C SER A 914 14.31 -58.03 28.93
N GLY A 915 15.08 -56.94 28.89
CA GLY A 915 14.55 -55.66 28.43
C GLY A 915 15.47 -54.47 28.66
N ASN A 916 15.05 -53.32 28.12
CA ASN A 916 15.71 -52.03 28.38
C ASN A 916 15.44 -51.59 29.83
N VAL A 917 16.47 -51.09 30.50
CA VAL A 917 16.41 -50.63 31.89
C VAL A 917 16.67 -49.13 32.04
N GLY A 918 16.78 -48.40 30.94
CA GLY A 918 17.17 -46.99 30.93
C GLY A 918 18.67 -46.78 31.15
N ASN A 919 19.09 -45.52 31.34
CA ASN A 919 20.49 -45.17 31.65
C ASN A 919 20.80 -45.39 33.14
N VAL A 920 20.73 -46.63 33.57
CA VAL A 920 21.01 -47.04 34.94
C VAL A 920 22.18 -48.01 34.97
N LEU A 921 22.83 -48.09 36.12
CA LEU A 921 23.95 -49.00 36.36
C LEU A 921 23.59 -50.16 37.28
N THR A 922 22.30 -50.32 37.59
CA THR A 922 21.81 -51.33 38.52
C THR A 922 20.45 -51.88 38.11
N LYS A 923 20.17 -53.15 38.41
CA LYS A 923 18.86 -53.78 38.26
C LYS A 923 18.54 -54.68 39.44
N THR A 924 17.39 -54.45 40.07
CA THR A 924 16.85 -55.30 41.14
C THR A 924 15.72 -56.17 40.60
N ILE A 925 15.70 -57.44 41.02
CA ILE A 925 14.63 -58.40 40.71
C ILE A 925 14.14 -59.12 41.96
N SER A 926 12.88 -59.55 41.95
CA SER A 926 12.34 -60.49 42.94
C SER A 926 12.70 -61.92 42.58
N VAL A 927 13.02 -62.74 43.57
CA VAL A 927 13.63 -64.07 43.40
C VAL A 927 13.01 -65.10 44.34
N ASN A 928 13.10 -66.37 43.95
CA ASN A 928 12.60 -67.51 44.71
C ASN A 928 13.74 -68.23 45.44
N TYR A 929 13.45 -68.75 46.63
CA TYR A 929 14.37 -69.62 47.34
C TYR A 929 14.66 -70.90 46.54
N GLY A 930 15.91 -71.35 46.56
CA GLY A 930 16.39 -72.58 45.91
C GLY A 930 17.02 -72.38 44.53
N SER A 931 16.97 -71.19 43.94
CA SER A 931 17.49 -70.89 42.60
C SER A 931 18.74 -70.00 42.62
N ARG A 932 19.62 -70.17 41.62
CA ARG A 932 20.76 -69.28 41.36
C ARG A 932 20.45 -68.34 40.19
N TYR A 933 20.79 -67.06 40.31
CA TYR A 933 20.47 -66.02 39.30
C TYR A 933 21.72 -65.35 38.72
N TYR A 934 21.71 -65.10 37.41
CA TYR A 934 22.83 -64.56 36.63
C TYR A 934 22.40 -63.36 35.78
N CYS A 935 23.22 -62.31 35.66
CA CYS A 935 22.91 -61.10 34.89
C CYS A 935 23.94 -60.83 33.77
N SER A 936 23.47 -60.38 32.60
CA SER A 936 24.30 -59.76 31.55
C SER A 936 23.69 -58.43 31.09
N VAL A 937 24.53 -57.51 30.63
CA VAL A 937 24.12 -56.16 30.21
C VAL A 937 24.80 -55.75 28.91
N GLN A 938 24.12 -54.99 28.04
CA GLN A 938 24.70 -54.34 26.86
C GLN A 938 24.26 -52.88 26.77
N ALA A 939 25.09 -52.03 26.18
CA ALA A 939 24.80 -50.61 26.02
C ALA A 939 24.08 -50.30 24.70
N LYS A 940 23.30 -49.22 24.71
CA LYS A 940 22.74 -48.57 23.53
C LYS A 940 23.14 -47.09 23.55
N ASP A 941 23.65 -46.57 22.44
CA ASP A 941 24.10 -45.17 22.32
C ASP A 941 22.96 -44.21 21.93
N ASN A 942 23.26 -42.90 21.82
CA ASN A 942 22.28 -41.87 21.44
C ASN A 942 21.95 -41.85 19.93
N ALA A 943 22.75 -42.50 19.08
CA ALA A 943 22.45 -42.71 17.66
C ALA A 943 21.57 -43.95 17.40
N GLY A 944 21.38 -44.78 18.44
CA GLY A 944 20.56 -45.98 18.42
C GLY A 944 21.33 -47.29 18.20
N ASN A 945 22.67 -47.26 18.10
CA ASN A 945 23.48 -48.46 17.97
C ASN A 945 23.49 -49.24 19.28
N VAL A 946 23.51 -50.58 19.17
CA VAL A 946 23.50 -51.49 20.32
C VAL A 946 24.80 -52.29 20.31
N GLY A 947 25.53 -52.21 21.42
CA GLY A 947 26.81 -52.88 21.61
C GLY A 947 26.65 -54.35 22.02
N SER A 948 27.77 -55.01 22.23
CA SER A 948 27.82 -56.42 22.66
C SER A 948 27.35 -56.60 24.11
N TRP A 949 26.81 -57.79 24.42
CA TRP A 949 26.56 -58.23 25.79
C TRP A 949 27.86 -58.40 26.58
N SER A 950 27.83 -57.97 27.84
CA SER A 950 28.85 -58.29 28.84
C SER A 950 28.96 -59.80 29.05
N ILE A 951 30.08 -60.21 29.64
CA ILE A 951 30.15 -61.52 30.31
C ILE A 951 29.09 -61.55 31.42
N SER A 952 28.51 -62.72 31.66
CA SER A 952 27.51 -62.93 32.72
C SER A 952 28.16 -62.84 34.11
N SER A 953 27.40 -62.41 35.13
CA SER A 953 27.84 -62.43 36.54
C SER A 953 28.21 -63.85 37.02
N ASP A 954 28.87 -63.95 38.17
CA ASP A 954 29.27 -65.21 38.82
C ASP A 954 28.10 -65.95 39.49
N GLY A 955 27.08 -65.21 39.93
CA GLY A 955 25.73 -65.70 40.15
C GLY A 955 25.32 -65.87 41.62
N ILE A 956 24.11 -65.42 41.89
CA ILE A 956 23.31 -65.34 43.11
C ILE A 956 22.56 -66.55 43.70
N LEU A 957 22.98 -67.32 44.72
CA LEU A 957 22.08 -68.34 45.30
C LEU A 957 21.11 -67.74 46.34
N VAL A 958 19.81 -68.05 46.27
CA VAL A 958 18.81 -67.50 47.19
C VAL A 958 18.29 -68.59 48.13
N MET A 959 18.40 -68.44 49.46
CA MET A 959 18.02 -69.47 50.44
C MET A 959 17.34 -68.90 51.68
N LYS A 960 16.39 -69.64 52.27
CA LYS A 960 15.57 -69.15 53.41
C LYS A 960 16.38 -68.86 54.67
N ASP A 961 17.39 -69.68 54.95
CA ASP A 961 18.20 -69.61 56.18
C ASP A 961 19.64 -69.11 55.88
N ALA A 962 19.77 -68.10 55.02
CA ALA A 962 21.05 -67.45 54.73
C ALA A 962 21.43 -66.46 55.84
N GLY A 963 22.71 -66.48 56.24
CA GLY A 963 23.21 -65.73 57.40
C GLY A 963 22.83 -66.33 58.76
N ALA A 964 22.27 -67.54 58.81
CA ALA A 964 21.76 -68.15 60.04
C ALA A 964 22.81 -68.15 61.17
N GLY A 965 22.40 -67.75 62.37
CA GLY A 965 23.21 -67.90 63.58
C GLY A 965 23.33 -69.36 63.98
N ILE A 966 24.46 -69.77 64.52
CA ILE A 966 24.73 -71.20 64.81
C ILE A 966 23.69 -71.81 65.76
N ASN A 967 23.24 -71.05 66.76
CA ASN A 967 22.18 -71.50 67.68
C ASN A 967 20.88 -71.85 66.94
N TYR A 968 20.54 -71.09 65.89
CA TYR A 968 19.37 -71.37 65.06
C TYR A 968 19.58 -72.62 64.21
N VAL A 969 20.77 -72.84 63.68
CA VAL A 969 21.12 -74.04 62.90
C VAL A 969 20.87 -75.35 63.68
N LYS A 970 21.11 -75.35 65.00
CA LYS A 970 20.82 -76.50 65.86
C LYS A 970 19.32 -76.84 65.97
N THR A 971 18.45 -75.87 65.71
CA THR A 971 16.99 -76.02 65.78
C THR A 971 16.34 -76.34 64.43
N LEU A 972 17.07 -76.13 63.32
CA LEU A 972 16.57 -76.45 61.98
C LEU A 972 16.29 -77.95 61.83
N GLN A 973 15.43 -78.34 60.91
CA GLN A 973 15.19 -79.75 60.61
C GLN A 973 16.37 -80.35 59.83
N ASP A 974 16.59 -81.67 59.92
CA ASP A 974 17.58 -82.34 59.07
C ASP A 974 17.27 -82.09 57.58
N SER A 975 18.32 -81.97 56.78
CA SER A 975 18.33 -81.56 55.37
C SER A 975 17.97 -80.10 55.09
N SER A 976 17.69 -79.27 56.10
CA SER A 976 17.46 -77.83 55.88
C SER A 976 18.71 -77.18 55.30
N ALA A 977 18.57 -76.49 54.16
CA ALA A 977 19.66 -75.74 53.53
C ALA A 977 19.96 -74.48 54.34
N VAL A 978 21.23 -74.27 54.66
CA VAL A 978 21.70 -73.18 55.50
C VAL A 978 22.88 -72.47 54.85
N GLY A 979 22.86 -71.14 54.93
CA GLY A 979 24.00 -70.29 54.57
C GLY A 979 24.60 -69.73 55.85
N LEU A 980 25.76 -70.21 56.25
CA LEU A 980 26.51 -69.64 57.37
C LEU A 980 27.47 -68.62 56.82
N ILE A 981 27.25 -67.34 57.14
CA ILE A 981 28.07 -66.23 56.63
C ILE A 981 29.00 -65.72 57.73
N ALA A 982 30.25 -65.49 57.33
CA ALA A 982 31.37 -64.96 58.08
C ALA A 982 31.58 -65.66 59.44
N LYS A 983 31.50 -66.99 59.47
CA LYS A 983 31.71 -67.75 60.73
C LYS A 983 33.19 -68.05 60.90
N LYS A 984 33.78 -67.68 62.03
CA LYS A 984 35.21 -67.96 62.27
C LYS A 984 35.45 -69.42 62.54
N VAL A 985 36.49 -69.98 61.95
CA VAL A 985 36.93 -71.35 62.21
C VAL A 985 37.62 -71.42 63.57
N THR A 986 37.10 -72.27 64.47
CA THR A 986 37.59 -72.42 65.86
C THR A 986 38.34 -73.73 66.10
N ALA A 987 38.17 -74.72 65.23
CA ALA A 987 38.99 -75.92 65.22
C ALA A 987 38.93 -76.59 63.85
N ILE A 988 39.97 -77.34 63.51
CA ILE A 988 40.07 -78.10 62.27
C ILE A 988 40.51 -79.51 62.63
N PHE A 989 39.72 -80.51 62.20
CA PHE A 989 40.00 -81.92 62.43
C PHE A 989 39.73 -82.69 61.14
N GLY A 990 40.79 -83.01 60.40
CA GLY A 990 40.68 -83.74 59.12
C GLY A 990 39.81 -83.01 58.11
N ASP A 991 38.73 -83.66 57.68
CA ASP A 991 37.73 -83.18 56.71
C ASP A 991 36.59 -82.36 57.34
N CYS A 992 36.71 -82.05 58.63
CA CYS A 992 35.71 -81.30 59.37
C CYS A 992 36.33 -80.04 59.99
N ILE A 993 35.58 -78.95 59.97
CA ILE A 993 35.88 -77.75 60.76
C ILE A 993 34.82 -77.55 61.83
N TYR A 994 35.17 -76.77 62.85
CA TYR A 994 34.22 -76.21 63.79
C TYR A 994 34.21 -74.71 63.62
N VAL A 995 33.02 -74.10 63.62
CA VAL A 995 32.88 -72.64 63.48
C VAL A 995 32.23 -72.02 64.73
N GLU A 996 32.66 -70.79 65.08
CA GLU A 996 32.51 -70.17 66.41
C GLU A 996 31.07 -69.96 66.88
N GLU A 997 30.78 -70.37 68.12
CA GLU A 997 29.56 -70.02 68.85
C GLU A 997 29.86 -68.89 69.86
N PRO A 998 29.05 -67.83 69.94
CA PRO A 998 29.32 -66.71 70.84
C PRO A 998 29.38 -67.09 72.34
N ASP A 999 28.81 -68.24 72.74
CA ASP A 999 28.51 -68.52 74.15
C ASP A 999 29.10 -69.85 74.70
N ARG A 1000 29.84 -70.65 73.91
CA ARG A 1000 30.46 -71.93 74.33
C ARG A 1000 31.74 -72.27 73.55
N SER A 1001 32.66 -73.01 74.17
CA SER A 1001 33.99 -73.37 73.63
C SER A 1001 34.00 -74.43 72.52
N SER A 1002 32.86 -75.02 72.18
CA SER A 1002 32.75 -76.07 71.16
C SER A 1002 31.60 -75.73 70.21
N GLY A 1003 31.93 -75.07 69.09
CA GLY A 1003 30.98 -74.59 68.08
C GLY A 1003 30.28 -75.69 67.27
N ILE A 1004 29.71 -75.36 66.12
CA ILE A 1004 29.05 -76.37 65.25
C ILE A 1004 30.05 -77.05 64.32
N ARG A 1005 29.97 -78.38 64.25
CA ARG A 1005 30.76 -79.17 63.30
C ARG A 1005 30.23 -78.91 61.89
N VAL A 1006 31.13 -78.61 60.96
CA VAL A 1006 30.86 -78.53 59.53
C VAL A 1006 31.72 -79.58 58.84
N ILE A 1007 31.07 -80.53 58.18
CA ILE A 1007 31.73 -81.48 57.29
C ILE A 1007 31.87 -80.79 55.95
N VAL A 1008 33.10 -80.66 55.45
CA VAL A 1008 33.36 -80.07 54.16
C VAL A 1008 33.80 -81.16 53.17
N PRO A 1009 33.40 -81.10 51.89
CA PRO A 1009 33.81 -82.11 50.91
C PRO A 1009 35.33 -82.08 50.70
N SER A 1010 35.93 -80.89 50.77
CA SER A 1010 37.37 -80.66 50.89
C SER A 1010 37.59 -79.31 51.59
N LEU A 1011 38.61 -79.21 52.44
CA LEU A 1011 39.00 -77.94 53.05
C LEU A 1011 39.87 -77.14 52.05
N PRO A 1012 39.48 -75.91 51.66
CA PRO A 1012 40.38 -74.98 51.00
C PRO A 1012 41.67 -74.79 51.80
N ALA A 1013 42.83 -74.90 51.14
CA ALA A 1013 44.15 -74.92 51.78
C ALA A 1013 44.49 -73.65 52.59
N ASN A 1014 43.76 -72.56 52.36
CA ASN A 1014 43.92 -71.25 52.96
C ASN A 1014 43.01 -71.01 54.18
N ILE A 1015 42.11 -71.94 54.52
CA ILE A 1015 41.30 -71.84 55.74
C ILE A 1015 42.15 -72.25 56.94
N THR A 1016 42.35 -71.33 57.86
CA THR A 1016 43.11 -71.54 59.10
C THR A 1016 42.26 -71.21 60.31
N LEU A 1017 42.73 -71.57 61.51
CA LEU A 1017 42.09 -71.13 62.76
C LEU A 1017 41.97 -69.60 62.78
N GLY A 1018 40.75 -69.11 63.03
CA GLY A 1018 40.39 -67.69 63.03
C GLY A 1018 39.88 -67.15 61.68
N SER A 1019 40.06 -67.86 60.56
CA SER A 1019 39.50 -67.45 59.26
C SER A 1019 37.98 -67.34 59.32
N ALA A 1020 37.42 -66.21 58.89
CA ALA A 1020 35.99 -66.10 58.64
C ALA A 1020 35.66 -66.83 57.33
N VAL A 1021 34.69 -67.75 57.38
CA VAL A 1021 34.31 -68.56 56.22
C VAL A 1021 32.82 -68.45 55.94
N ASP A 1022 32.49 -68.47 54.65
CA ASP A 1022 31.12 -68.54 54.15
C ASP A 1022 30.83 -69.96 53.70
N ILE A 1023 29.78 -70.55 54.24
CA ILE A 1023 29.47 -71.96 54.07
C ILE A 1023 28.04 -72.05 53.59
N ILE A 1024 27.85 -72.77 52.49
CA ILE A 1024 26.53 -73.18 52.02
C ILE A 1024 26.48 -74.68 52.20
N GLY A 1025 25.46 -75.18 52.89
CA GLY A 1025 25.33 -76.59 53.17
C GLY A 1025 23.95 -76.96 53.69
N SER A 1026 23.80 -78.18 54.18
CA SER A 1026 22.57 -78.64 54.81
C SER A 1026 22.84 -79.19 56.20
N VAL A 1027 21.89 -78.99 57.11
CA VAL A 1027 22.00 -79.46 58.49
C VAL A 1027 21.65 -80.94 58.59
N TYR A 1028 22.41 -81.71 59.36
CA TYR A 1028 22.14 -83.12 59.65
C TYR A 1028 22.40 -83.42 61.13
N THR A 1029 21.79 -84.49 61.64
CA THR A 1029 22.01 -84.96 63.01
C THR A 1029 22.56 -86.39 62.99
N ASN A 1030 23.68 -86.62 63.67
CA ASN A 1030 24.22 -87.97 63.86
C ASN A 1030 24.67 -88.18 65.31
N ALA A 1031 24.30 -89.32 65.91
CA ALA A 1031 24.58 -89.68 67.30
C ALA A 1031 24.23 -88.59 68.33
N GLY A 1032 23.16 -87.82 68.09
CA GLY A 1032 22.71 -86.72 68.96
C GLY A 1032 23.44 -85.39 68.77
N GLN A 1033 24.43 -85.30 67.88
CA GLN A 1033 25.13 -84.06 67.55
C GLN A 1033 24.72 -83.52 66.17
N ARG A 1034 24.29 -82.25 66.13
CA ARG A 1034 23.97 -81.51 64.89
C ARG A 1034 25.26 -81.06 64.19
N TYR A 1035 25.34 -81.23 62.88
CA TYR A 1035 26.43 -80.73 62.04
C TYR A 1035 25.89 -80.17 60.70
N VAL A 1036 26.69 -79.36 60.01
CA VAL A 1036 26.38 -78.90 58.65
C VAL A 1036 27.23 -79.67 57.66
N SER A 1037 26.63 -80.33 56.68
CA SER A 1037 27.37 -80.83 55.52
C SER A 1037 27.43 -79.71 54.49
N ALA A 1038 28.60 -79.10 54.33
CA ALA A 1038 28.81 -78.05 53.36
C ALA A 1038 28.75 -78.63 51.93
N SER A 1039 28.00 -77.98 51.05
CA SER A 1039 28.11 -78.16 49.60
C SER A 1039 29.10 -77.18 48.98
N ALA A 1040 29.36 -76.05 49.64
CA ALA A 1040 30.39 -75.09 49.25
C ALA A 1040 30.94 -74.36 50.48
N ILE A 1041 32.22 -74.01 50.45
CA ILE A 1041 32.87 -73.19 51.48
C ILE A 1041 33.87 -72.22 50.84
N GLN A 1042 33.82 -70.95 51.25
CA GLN A 1042 34.78 -69.88 50.93
C GLN A 1042 35.50 -69.42 52.19
N ILE A 1043 36.60 -68.68 52.01
CA ILE A 1043 36.94 -67.60 52.94
C ILE A 1043 35.99 -66.41 52.66
N SER A 1044 35.37 -65.87 53.70
CA SER A 1044 34.52 -64.68 53.59
C SER A 1044 35.39 -63.47 53.26
N MET A 1045 34.98 -62.68 52.26
CA MET A 1045 35.65 -61.43 51.94
C MET A 1045 35.18 -60.38 52.96
N GLU A 1046 36.10 -59.80 53.75
CA GLU A 1046 35.80 -58.64 54.61
C GLU A 1046 35.35 -57.41 53.79
#